data_AF-A0A921EJK6-F1
#
_entry.id   AF-A0A921EJK6-F1
#
_cell.length_a   1.000
_cell.length_b   1.000
_cell.length_c   1.000
_cell.angle_alpha   90.00
_cell.angle_beta   90.00
_cell.angle_gamma   90.00
#
_symmetry.space_group_name_H-M   'P 1'
#
loop_
_entity.id
_entity.type
_entity.pdbx_description
1 polymer ?
#
loop_
_entity_poly.entity_id
_entity_poly.type
_entity_poly.pdbx_seq_one_letter_code
_entity_poly.pdbx_strand_id
1 'polypeptide(L)'
;MVETATFEQLRKEYGPSEADDQPDTVDYLRHPILFQNAVDDDETNGLGPLPDFISLTINSVTSQYPTGQGVYPIDGKNFDKLAEREVIMTDGGPDALHQKFRIMNITKTVGSENTVTIELRHISGDLADLTIDDNIQIQGASATEAFNAIDQHLTAANPGIRFDSDVSVLSDVNFSMDTAAGNLLTDPDAEGDSATQSILGLFGGELVFDNWQIHHMQQAGRNINKPLKVGRDIQSLSSTTNVESTYTAIYPYATYQSAPPQATEDNVDWGSYATNWNSVGTVVYYGGGGLPIYDSPVTSQHQIGTVENGQKVKLGPVVHDGDSTPTDADGNIGKVITTVGGHDWYPIEGGGWIDAEWIHFDKTGDYIVNPAAGHVTIDASGTKTAGTKYPASGRAVVTYYGNGDKIHVYYSPYQGADHYRTGEKLKNGQKFTYDYVACDENGHLWYRIGSHQWIYGPHISLSKTSSYASYPSHGRGVMKPNQQQYVMNKKTGRIEPSKKKTKWVSTRTKRTPKYIKRHGKKILNPRYKGYKPKKVRTTIKRGVYNLNYGQIVQGGVTYYKTSSGVYAKSSSFDWKANESVKPFGPSKILAQTADMKGKVEVYSAPTKGSAVNWALKDGTGVDVVSTAKGADGKEWYYIKYDGDKYGYVPAKLTNTKGDIDDEPHNPAADSDTEDDSTDTTQDAQTIRVTLPEKILIADNCIGIENQRVLNLDLSSFFKHDYDDTSGLQADGTWQMTDADVSQLRELANDAMIEHRVGLPPTSIQVTEAQMKGNLDFLNQVCLNDRIGIEDDKAGVHTTAEVSSTEWDALNHKYISINIGDLPKTWQHLLKEQNQQDIRQATKSTNERIRHTDTLIGRARYALSLEGDARRAALISMMKGLELTDKNGKPLISIKRFNKYLTDWSSKVLKLQNWVDGTKDAVIRGVNAEGKIDWENAVDLVAKDEDAEMHFNIKGLQYSDPKTGDIRTAMGSDGSFYAEHGIFGDIIALKGKMCQIDAALRCDSGGFEVTIGQTNKYSTGTFDSEKGLTVGSENYALGLSSGQLIISSRKGGIHTGNYGPSYLRLVSPGGHELELNTNTATFRYDSQRFITSSDLQNVLGQIQSIRNLMVTHDEMNKSISQYLKNTTKGK
;
A
#
# COMPACT_ATOMS: atom_id res chain seq x y z
N MET A 1 3.78 -55.15 -48.22
CA MET A 1 4.85 -55.90 -47.55
C MET A 1 5.94 -56.13 -48.58
N VAL A 2 6.89 -55.20 -48.64
CA VAL A 2 8.17 -55.37 -49.33
C VAL A 2 9.17 -55.34 -48.17
N GLU A 3 9.90 -56.44 -47.97
CA GLU A 3 10.90 -56.55 -46.91
C GLU A 3 12.05 -55.59 -47.22
N THR A 4 12.22 -54.55 -46.40
CA THR A 4 13.36 -53.64 -46.44
C THR A 4 14.50 -54.22 -45.60
N ALA A 5 15.67 -54.34 -46.21
CA ALA A 5 16.87 -54.81 -45.54
C ALA A 5 17.37 -53.76 -44.52
N THR A 6 17.76 -54.22 -43.33
CA THR A 6 18.32 -53.39 -42.25
C THR A 6 19.73 -52.90 -42.59
N PHE A 7 20.21 -51.82 -41.97
CA PHE A 7 21.55 -51.25 -42.15
C PHE A 7 22.69 -52.30 -42.01
N GLU A 8 22.56 -53.26 -41.08
CA GLU A 8 23.50 -54.38 -40.92
C GLU A 8 23.55 -55.34 -42.12
N GLN A 9 22.45 -55.47 -42.87
CA GLN A 9 22.37 -56.36 -44.03
C GLN A 9 23.10 -55.76 -45.24
N LEU A 10 23.06 -54.42 -45.38
CA LEU A 10 23.84 -53.69 -46.40
C LEU A 10 25.35 -53.66 -46.08
N ARG A 11 25.73 -53.58 -44.79
CA ARG A 11 27.14 -53.74 -44.34
C ARG A 11 27.75 -55.08 -44.76
N LYS A 12 26.93 -56.12 -44.87
CA LYS A 12 27.32 -57.46 -45.29
C LYS A 12 27.43 -57.63 -46.81
N GLU A 13 26.73 -56.80 -47.58
CA GLU A 13 26.63 -56.88 -49.04
C GLU A 13 27.72 -56.05 -49.74
N TYR A 14 28.23 -54.98 -49.12
CA TYR A 14 29.24 -54.08 -49.71
C TYR A 14 30.63 -54.11 -49.03
N GLY A 15 30.81 -54.87 -47.95
CA GLY A 15 32.09 -55.04 -47.23
C GLY A 15 32.48 -53.85 -46.32
N PRO A 16 33.36 -54.07 -45.31
CA PRO A 16 33.85 -53.01 -44.43
C PRO A 16 34.82 -52.07 -45.16
N SER A 17 34.81 -50.78 -44.81
CA SER A 17 35.74 -49.77 -45.34
C SER A 17 37.14 -49.98 -44.73
N GLU A 18 38.20 -49.64 -45.48
CA GLU A 18 39.60 -49.65 -44.97
C GLU A 18 39.89 -48.55 -43.92
N ALA A 19 38.88 -47.87 -43.37
CA ALA A 19 39.04 -46.78 -42.41
C ALA A 19 38.57 -47.10 -40.96
N ASP A 20 38.16 -48.34 -40.66
CA ASP A 20 37.56 -48.71 -39.36
C ASP A 20 38.57 -48.82 -38.17
N ASP A 21 39.80 -48.27 -38.28
CA ASP A 21 40.86 -48.38 -37.25
C ASP A 21 41.46 -47.00 -36.84
N GLN A 22 40.66 -45.93 -36.75
CA GLN A 22 41.01 -44.71 -35.98
C GLN A 22 39.83 -44.18 -35.14
N PRO A 23 40.07 -43.63 -33.92
CA PRO A 23 38.99 -43.27 -32.98
C PRO A 23 38.29 -41.92 -33.26
N ASP A 24 38.65 -41.20 -34.33
CA ASP A 24 38.21 -39.82 -34.59
C ASP A 24 37.67 -39.60 -36.04
N THR A 25 36.90 -40.53 -36.59
CA THR A 25 36.26 -40.32 -37.90
C THR A 25 34.83 -39.83 -37.74
N VAL A 26 34.58 -38.58 -38.14
CA VAL A 26 33.23 -37.99 -38.29
C VAL A 26 32.44 -38.85 -39.29
N ASP A 27 31.26 -39.33 -38.89
CA ASP A 27 30.42 -40.24 -39.69
C ASP A 27 29.56 -39.43 -40.67
N TYR A 28 30.14 -39.09 -41.82
CA TYR A 28 29.45 -38.39 -42.89
C TYR A 28 28.56 -39.32 -43.72
N LEU A 29 27.45 -38.79 -44.24
CA LEU A 29 26.57 -39.51 -45.15
C LEU A 29 27.25 -39.77 -46.48
N ARG A 30 27.39 -41.06 -46.83
CA ARG A 30 27.90 -41.46 -48.14
C ARG A 30 27.06 -40.94 -49.31
N HIS A 31 25.75 -40.85 -49.13
CA HIS A 31 24.80 -40.31 -50.10
C HIS A 31 23.63 -39.61 -49.36
N PRO A 32 23.09 -38.49 -49.87
CA PRO A 32 21.88 -37.89 -49.32
C PRO A 32 20.71 -38.87 -49.34
N ILE A 33 19.84 -38.82 -48.33
CA ILE A 33 18.72 -39.76 -48.16
C ILE A 33 17.40 -39.02 -48.34
N LEU A 34 16.50 -39.57 -49.15
CA LEU A 34 15.17 -39.02 -49.39
C LEU A 34 14.16 -39.59 -48.39
N PHE A 35 13.39 -38.71 -47.76
CA PHE A 35 12.30 -39.01 -46.86
C PHE A 35 10.99 -38.41 -47.36
N GLN A 36 9.88 -39.07 -47.04
CA GLN A 36 8.56 -38.58 -47.42
C GLN A 36 8.15 -37.42 -46.53
N ASN A 37 8.44 -37.51 -45.22
CA ASN A 37 8.13 -36.48 -44.23
C ASN A 37 9.34 -36.22 -43.33
N ALA A 38 9.40 -35.01 -42.76
CA ALA A 38 10.47 -34.64 -41.83
C ALA A 38 10.47 -35.46 -40.53
N VAL A 39 9.32 -36.02 -40.14
CA VAL A 39 9.12 -36.85 -38.93
C VAL A 39 9.44 -38.33 -39.14
N ASP A 40 9.79 -38.72 -40.36
CA ASP A 40 10.20 -40.10 -40.66
C ASP A 40 11.50 -40.42 -39.91
N ASP A 41 11.63 -41.68 -39.46
CA ASP A 41 12.71 -42.18 -38.62
C ASP A 41 14.07 -42.14 -39.35
N ASP A 42 15.00 -41.39 -38.78
CA ASP A 42 16.35 -41.08 -39.25
C ASP A 42 17.23 -42.33 -39.38
N GLU A 43 16.92 -43.41 -38.64
CA GLU A 43 17.62 -44.70 -38.72
C GLU A 43 17.17 -45.54 -39.93
N THR A 44 16.15 -45.11 -40.66
CA THR A 44 15.64 -45.79 -41.86
C THR A 44 16.18 -45.17 -43.14
N ASN A 45 16.25 -45.95 -44.22
CA ASN A 45 16.63 -45.43 -45.54
C ASN A 45 15.54 -44.59 -46.23
N GLY A 46 14.46 -44.23 -45.51
CA GLY A 46 13.33 -43.46 -46.05
C GLY A 46 12.78 -44.04 -47.36
N LEU A 47 12.55 -43.15 -48.34
CA LEU A 47 12.18 -43.47 -49.71
C LEU A 47 13.35 -44.00 -50.55
N GLY A 48 14.58 -43.78 -50.09
CA GLY A 48 15.82 -44.34 -50.61
C GLY A 48 16.96 -43.32 -50.71
N PRO A 49 18.23 -43.78 -50.83
CA PRO A 49 19.36 -42.90 -51.05
C PRO A 49 19.33 -42.29 -52.45
N LEU A 50 19.92 -41.10 -52.60
CA LEU A 50 20.07 -40.32 -53.83
C LEU A 50 21.56 -40.30 -54.25
N PRO A 51 22.10 -41.40 -54.79
CA PRO A 51 23.53 -41.50 -55.07
C PRO A 51 24.00 -40.69 -56.29
N ASP A 52 23.06 -40.29 -57.17
CA ASP A 52 23.38 -39.72 -58.48
C ASP A 52 23.41 -38.18 -58.49
N PHE A 53 23.50 -37.53 -57.32
CA PHE A 53 23.68 -36.08 -57.26
C PHE A 53 24.97 -35.66 -57.99
N ILE A 54 24.85 -34.68 -58.89
CA ILE A 54 25.98 -34.09 -59.63
C ILE A 54 26.68 -33.06 -58.74
N SER A 55 25.89 -32.26 -58.02
CA SER A 55 26.35 -31.34 -56.99
C SER A 55 25.27 -31.17 -55.93
N LEU A 56 25.68 -30.93 -54.68
CA LEU A 56 24.80 -30.53 -53.59
C LEU A 56 25.57 -29.58 -52.68
N THR A 57 25.15 -28.32 -52.67
CA THR A 57 25.76 -27.26 -51.88
C THR A 57 24.81 -26.81 -50.79
N ILE A 58 25.31 -26.75 -49.55
CA ILE A 58 24.60 -26.17 -48.40
C ILE A 58 25.21 -24.81 -48.08
N ASN A 59 24.37 -23.79 -47.98
CA ASN A 59 24.72 -22.43 -47.64
C ASN A 59 24.19 -22.10 -46.25
N SER A 60 25.09 -21.77 -45.35
CA SER A 60 24.77 -21.39 -43.97
C SER A 60 25.24 -19.95 -43.74
N VAL A 61 24.36 -19.10 -43.25
CA VAL A 61 24.63 -17.67 -42.97
C VAL A 61 24.22 -17.39 -41.54
N THR A 62 25.05 -16.65 -40.80
CA THR A 62 24.74 -16.26 -39.41
C THR A 62 23.38 -15.56 -39.36
N SER A 63 22.59 -15.91 -38.35
CA SER A 63 21.23 -15.38 -38.13
C SER A 63 20.23 -15.70 -39.26
N GLN A 64 20.50 -16.65 -40.16
CA GLN A 64 19.56 -17.06 -41.19
C GLN A 64 19.40 -18.58 -41.24
N TYR A 65 18.23 -19.03 -41.66
CA TYR A 65 17.97 -20.46 -41.88
C TYR A 65 18.88 -21.01 -43.00
N PRO A 66 19.56 -22.15 -42.79
CA PRO A 66 20.38 -22.76 -43.83
C PRO A 66 19.56 -23.12 -45.08
N THR A 67 20.16 -22.94 -46.24
CA THR A 67 19.55 -23.26 -47.54
C THR A 67 20.47 -24.17 -48.32
N GLY A 68 19.93 -24.87 -49.32
CA GLY A 68 20.74 -25.73 -50.17
C GLY A 68 20.30 -25.68 -51.62
N GLN A 69 21.22 -26.05 -52.50
CA GLN A 69 20.93 -26.22 -53.92
C GLN A 69 21.67 -27.44 -54.45
N GLY A 70 20.93 -28.33 -55.11
CA GLY A 70 21.49 -29.54 -55.72
C GLY A 70 21.12 -29.69 -57.18
N VAL A 71 21.95 -30.40 -57.94
CA VAL A 71 21.68 -30.77 -59.33
C VAL A 71 21.59 -32.29 -59.41
N TYR A 72 20.45 -32.80 -59.92
CA TYR A 72 20.17 -34.24 -60.02
C TYR A 72 19.80 -34.64 -61.46
N PRO A 73 20.27 -35.78 -61.98
CA PRO A 73 19.94 -36.24 -63.33
C PRO A 73 18.51 -36.80 -63.41
N ILE A 74 17.82 -36.58 -64.54
CA ILE A 74 16.44 -37.04 -64.76
C ILE A 74 16.35 -38.58 -64.87
N ASP A 75 17.43 -39.24 -65.29
CA ASP A 75 17.57 -40.70 -65.33
C ASP A 75 18.24 -41.28 -64.07
N GLY A 76 18.46 -40.45 -63.04
CA GLY A 76 19.03 -40.86 -61.76
C GLY A 76 18.11 -41.79 -60.97
N LYS A 77 18.72 -42.62 -60.13
CA LYS A 77 18.03 -43.56 -59.23
C LYS A 77 17.13 -42.79 -58.26
N ASN A 78 15.91 -43.28 -58.04
CA ASN A 78 14.90 -42.63 -57.17
C ASN A 78 14.49 -41.21 -57.62
N PHE A 79 14.82 -40.75 -58.83
CA PHE A 79 14.31 -39.48 -59.37
C PHE A 79 12.79 -39.48 -59.49
N ASP A 80 12.19 -40.63 -59.81
CA ASP A 80 10.74 -40.83 -59.88
C ASP A 80 10.02 -40.60 -58.55
N LYS A 81 10.77 -40.62 -57.44
CA LYS A 81 10.25 -40.36 -56.10
C LYS A 81 10.40 -38.91 -55.68
N LEU A 82 11.36 -38.16 -56.21
CA LEU A 82 11.59 -36.76 -55.85
C LEU A 82 10.37 -35.89 -56.14
N ALA A 83 9.81 -35.30 -55.10
CA ALA A 83 8.71 -34.35 -55.19
C ALA A 83 8.92 -33.11 -54.32
N GLU A 84 8.27 -32.00 -54.70
CA GLU A 84 8.20 -30.81 -53.85
C GLU A 84 7.62 -31.18 -52.47
N ARG A 85 8.15 -30.52 -51.44
CA ARG A 85 7.85 -30.72 -50.01
C ARG A 85 8.38 -32.02 -49.39
N GLU A 86 8.96 -32.94 -50.15
CA GLU A 86 9.72 -34.05 -49.57
C GLU A 86 11.00 -33.55 -48.89
N VAL A 87 11.68 -34.43 -48.15
CA VAL A 87 12.80 -34.05 -47.29
C VAL A 87 14.06 -34.80 -47.68
N ILE A 88 15.16 -34.09 -47.86
CA ILE A 88 16.49 -34.65 -48.09
C ILE A 88 17.31 -34.47 -46.82
N MET A 89 17.84 -35.56 -46.30
CA MET A 89 18.82 -35.54 -45.21
C MET A 89 20.23 -35.55 -45.80
N THR A 90 21.06 -34.59 -45.37
CA THR A 90 22.43 -34.39 -45.85
C THR A 90 23.28 -33.66 -44.81
N ASP A 91 24.61 -33.70 -44.95
CA ASP A 91 25.52 -32.96 -44.07
C ASP A 91 25.72 -31.51 -44.56
N GLY A 92 25.66 -30.55 -43.64
CA GLY A 92 25.81 -29.11 -43.91
C GLY A 92 27.12 -28.50 -43.42
N GLY A 93 27.98 -29.28 -42.77
CA GLY A 93 29.28 -28.84 -42.24
C GLY A 93 29.90 -29.87 -41.29
N PRO A 94 31.06 -29.58 -40.68
CA PRO A 94 31.75 -30.46 -39.73
C PRO A 94 30.97 -30.73 -38.42
N ASP A 95 30.11 -29.81 -38.00
CA ASP A 95 29.26 -29.88 -36.81
C ASP A 95 27.76 -30.01 -37.12
N ALA A 96 27.36 -29.71 -38.37
CA ALA A 96 25.99 -29.83 -38.87
C ALA A 96 25.79 -31.13 -39.66
N LEU A 97 25.90 -32.27 -38.98
CA LEU A 97 25.72 -33.61 -39.56
C LEU A 97 24.24 -33.99 -39.63
N HIS A 98 23.87 -34.83 -40.60
CA HIS A 98 22.52 -35.42 -40.72
C HIS A 98 21.37 -34.39 -40.63
N GLN A 99 21.52 -33.24 -41.29
CA GLN A 99 20.52 -32.19 -41.26
C GLN A 99 19.43 -32.42 -42.32
N LYS A 100 18.17 -32.21 -41.94
CA LYS A 100 17.01 -32.37 -42.81
C LYS A 100 16.68 -31.07 -43.52
N PHE A 101 16.52 -31.15 -44.84
CA PHE A 101 16.12 -30.04 -45.69
C PHE A 101 14.89 -30.38 -46.52
N ARG A 102 13.91 -29.48 -46.52
CA ARG A 102 12.70 -29.60 -47.33
C ARG A 102 12.97 -29.13 -48.77
N ILE A 103 12.49 -29.90 -49.74
CA ILE A 103 12.51 -29.53 -51.15
C ILE A 103 11.46 -28.44 -51.38
N MET A 104 11.93 -27.24 -51.71
CA MET A 104 11.05 -26.08 -51.95
C MET A 104 10.60 -26.01 -53.42
N ASN A 105 11.50 -26.36 -54.34
CA ASN A 105 11.25 -26.22 -55.77
C ASN A 105 12.14 -27.20 -56.55
N ILE A 106 11.59 -27.80 -57.61
CA ILE A 106 12.32 -28.64 -58.56
C ILE A 106 12.18 -28.03 -59.96
N THR A 107 13.22 -27.38 -60.43
CA THR A 107 13.22 -26.74 -61.75
C THR A 107 13.87 -27.67 -62.78
N LYS A 108 13.12 -28.02 -63.83
CA LYS A 108 13.64 -28.80 -64.97
C LYS A 108 14.38 -27.87 -65.93
N THR A 109 15.69 -28.06 -66.08
CA THR A 109 16.48 -27.29 -67.04
C THR A 109 16.51 -28.03 -68.36
N VAL A 110 15.71 -27.58 -69.35
CA VAL A 110 15.68 -28.20 -70.68
C VAL A 110 16.87 -27.70 -71.51
N GLY A 111 17.93 -28.50 -71.56
CA GLY A 111 19.18 -28.26 -72.29
C GLY A 111 19.89 -29.56 -72.65
N SER A 112 21.16 -29.51 -73.05
CA SER A 112 21.96 -30.67 -73.49
C SER A 112 22.26 -31.73 -72.40
N GLU A 113 21.96 -31.45 -71.12
CA GLU A 113 22.43 -32.26 -69.99
C GLU A 113 21.34 -33.04 -69.22
N ASN A 114 20.03 -32.91 -69.55
CA ASN A 114 18.93 -33.67 -68.90
C ASN A 114 18.99 -33.70 -67.35
N THR A 115 19.16 -32.55 -66.69
CA THR A 115 19.20 -32.42 -65.22
C THR A 115 18.04 -31.62 -64.64
N VAL A 116 17.84 -31.73 -63.33
CA VAL A 116 16.96 -30.88 -62.52
C VAL A 116 17.76 -30.14 -61.46
N THR A 117 17.36 -28.91 -61.16
CA THR A 117 17.86 -28.13 -60.02
C THR A 117 16.85 -28.24 -58.88
N ILE A 118 17.34 -28.62 -57.71
CA ILE A 118 16.57 -28.83 -56.49
C ILE A 118 16.97 -27.73 -55.50
N GLU A 119 16.01 -26.92 -55.08
CA GLU A 119 16.20 -25.89 -54.04
C GLU A 119 15.70 -26.42 -52.70
N LEU A 120 16.53 -26.24 -51.67
CA LEU A 120 16.35 -26.83 -50.34
C LEU A 120 16.30 -25.72 -49.28
N ARG A 121 15.45 -25.90 -48.27
CA ARG A 121 15.40 -25.07 -47.06
C ARG A 121 15.48 -25.97 -45.83
N HIS A 122 16.27 -25.60 -44.82
CA HIS A 122 16.34 -26.35 -43.57
C HIS A 122 14.95 -26.48 -42.92
N ILE A 123 14.65 -27.61 -42.26
CA ILE A 123 13.31 -27.84 -41.70
C ILE A 123 12.88 -26.83 -40.63
N SER A 124 13.82 -26.24 -39.88
CA SER A 124 13.51 -25.15 -38.94
C SER A 124 12.95 -23.90 -39.65
N GLY A 125 13.26 -23.74 -40.94
CA GLY A 125 12.73 -22.68 -41.79
C GLY A 125 11.27 -22.87 -42.22
N ASP A 126 10.63 -24.00 -41.88
CA ASP A 126 9.17 -24.16 -42.03
C ASP A 126 8.39 -23.17 -41.16
N LEU A 127 9.00 -22.66 -40.07
CA LEU A 127 8.42 -21.61 -39.23
C LEU A 127 8.24 -20.28 -39.99
N ALA A 128 9.06 -20.02 -41.00
CA ALA A 128 8.96 -18.81 -41.83
C ALA A 128 7.70 -18.80 -42.72
N ASP A 129 7.07 -19.96 -42.94
CA ASP A 129 5.82 -20.07 -43.70
C ASP A 129 4.57 -19.86 -42.82
N LEU A 130 4.74 -19.64 -41.50
CA LEU A 130 3.68 -19.40 -40.54
C LEU A 130 3.63 -17.93 -40.10
N THR A 131 2.45 -17.49 -39.69
CA THR A 131 2.24 -16.19 -39.02
C THR A 131 1.64 -16.40 -37.64
N ILE A 132 1.69 -15.38 -36.79
CA ILE A 132 0.96 -15.35 -35.52
C ILE A 132 -0.46 -14.81 -35.72
N ASP A 133 -1.41 -15.18 -34.86
CA ASP A 133 -2.83 -14.83 -34.97
C ASP A 133 -3.25 -13.58 -34.19
N ASP A 134 -2.36 -13.03 -33.36
CA ASP A 134 -2.54 -11.79 -32.60
C ASP A 134 -1.18 -11.13 -32.31
N ASN A 135 -1.19 -9.84 -31.93
CA ASN A 135 0.00 -9.14 -31.45
C ASN A 135 0.39 -9.68 -30.07
N ILE A 136 1.68 -9.93 -29.85
CA ILE A 136 2.19 -10.48 -28.57
C ILE A 136 2.90 -9.37 -27.81
N GLN A 137 2.43 -9.09 -26.59
CA GLN A 137 3.04 -8.11 -25.69
C GLN A 137 3.35 -8.73 -24.33
N ILE A 138 4.62 -8.84 -23.97
CA ILE A 138 5.07 -9.43 -22.70
C ILE A 138 6.18 -8.57 -22.09
N GLN A 139 6.02 -8.14 -20.85
CA GLN A 139 7.03 -7.34 -20.15
C GLN A 139 8.05 -8.23 -19.42
N GLY A 140 9.34 -7.89 -19.55
CA GLY A 140 10.45 -8.57 -18.90
C GLY A 140 10.51 -10.09 -19.15
N ALA A 141 10.20 -10.51 -20.37
CA ALA A 141 10.22 -11.91 -20.78
C ALA A 141 11.66 -12.38 -21.03
N SER A 142 11.93 -13.67 -20.81
CA SER A 142 13.11 -14.36 -21.35
C SER A 142 12.92 -14.76 -22.80
N ALA A 143 14.02 -15.05 -23.52
CA ALA A 143 13.97 -15.53 -24.90
C ALA A 143 13.12 -16.81 -25.05
N THR A 144 13.17 -17.71 -24.06
CA THR A 144 12.36 -18.94 -24.05
C THR A 144 10.86 -18.63 -23.89
N GLU A 145 10.50 -17.67 -23.02
CA GLU A 145 9.11 -17.23 -22.85
C GLU A 145 8.59 -16.52 -24.10
N ALA A 146 9.43 -15.71 -24.75
CA ALA A 146 9.10 -15.04 -26.01
C ALA A 146 8.81 -16.08 -27.11
N PHE A 147 9.64 -17.12 -27.26
CA PHE A 147 9.40 -18.19 -28.22
C PHE A 147 8.14 -19.00 -27.89
N ASN A 148 7.91 -19.34 -26.62
CA ASN A 148 6.69 -20.05 -26.20
C ASN A 148 5.42 -19.26 -26.53
N ALA A 149 5.47 -17.93 -26.47
CA ALA A 149 4.36 -17.08 -26.88
C ALA A 149 4.15 -17.11 -28.40
N ILE A 150 5.23 -17.08 -29.19
CA ILE A 150 5.14 -17.28 -30.65
C ILE A 150 4.47 -18.63 -30.95
N ASP A 151 4.93 -19.71 -30.29
CA ASP A 151 4.41 -21.08 -30.46
C ASP A 151 2.90 -21.20 -30.18
N GLN A 152 2.42 -20.55 -29.12
CA GLN A 152 1.01 -20.55 -28.74
C GLN A 152 0.10 -19.80 -29.73
N HIS A 153 0.64 -18.80 -30.43
CA HIS A 153 -0.09 -17.93 -31.33
C HIS A 153 0.10 -18.28 -32.81
N LEU A 154 0.80 -19.37 -33.14
CA LEU A 154 0.95 -19.81 -34.53
C LEU A 154 -0.41 -20.11 -35.18
N THR A 155 -0.62 -19.59 -36.39
CA THR A 155 -1.83 -19.82 -37.20
C THR A 155 -2.03 -21.28 -37.63
N ALA A 156 -1.02 -22.13 -37.49
CA ALA A 156 -1.09 -23.57 -37.67
C ALA A 156 -0.32 -24.28 -36.56
N ALA A 157 -0.58 -25.59 -36.39
CA ALA A 157 0.15 -26.39 -35.42
C ALA A 157 1.66 -26.30 -35.68
N ASN A 158 2.44 -26.08 -34.61
CA ASN A 158 3.90 -26.08 -34.67
C ASN A 158 4.37 -27.35 -35.40
N PRO A 159 5.24 -27.21 -36.43
CA PRO A 159 5.73 -28.35 -37.20
C PRO A 159 6.57 -29.34 -36.37
N GLY A 160 6.83 -29.06 -35.09
CA GLY A 160 7.61 -29.89 -34.17
C GLY A 160 8.89 -29.22 -33.69
N ILE A 161 9.05 -27.93 -33.98
CA ILE A 161 10.21 -27.12 -33.64
C ILE A 161 10.22 -26.85 -32.14
N ARG A 162 11.39 -27.02 -31.54
CA ARG A 162 11.69 -26.77 -30.14
C ARG A 162 12.77 -25.72 -30.04
N PHE A 163 12.75 -24.97 -28.94
CA PHE A 163 13.64 -23.86 -28.70
C PHE A 163 14.17 -23.94 -27.28
N ASP A 164 15.47 -23.70 -27.13
CA ASP A 164 16.12 -23.44 -25.85
C ASP A 164 17.06 -22.26 -25.97
N SER A 165 17.29 -21.59 -24.85
CA SER A 165 18.18 -20.44 -24.77
C SER A 165 19.02 -20.50 -23.50
N ASP A 166 20.32 -20.21 -23.62
CA ASP A 166 21.22 -19.98 -22.49
C ASP A 166 21.46 -18.48 -22.22
N VAL A 167 20.82 -17.61 -23.00
CA VAL A 167 20.89 -16.15 -22.86
C VAL A 167 20.01 -15.70 -21.69
N SER A 168 20.62 -15.02 -20.72
CA SER A 168 19.93 -14.58 -19.49
C SER A 168 19.30 -13.19 -19.56
N VAL A 169 19.27 -12.56 -20.74
CA VAL A 169 18.73 -11.21 -20.96
C VAL A 169 17.19 -11.22 -20.85
N LEU A 170 16.61 -10.18 -20.25
CA LEU A 170 15.15 -10.01 -20.12
C LEU A 170 14.69 -8.74 -20.83
N SER A 171 13.74 -8.87 -21.77
CA SER A 171 13.31 -7.77 -22.63
C SER A 171 11.79 -7.65 -22.71
N ASP A 172 11.31 -6.45 -23.07
CA ASP A 172 9.90 -6.20 -23.32
C ASP A 172 9.58 -6.56 -24.77
N VAL A 173 8.80 -7.63 -24.95
CA VAL A 173 8.43 -8.19 -26.24
C VAL A 173 7.22 -7.46 -26.79
N ASN A 174 7.32 -6.94 -28.02
CA ASN A 174 6.19 -6.40 -28.79
C ASN A 174 6.19 -6.95 -30.22
N PHE A 175 5.78 -8.21 -30.38
CA PHE A 175 5.71 -8.83 -31.70
C PHE A 175 4.42 -8.46 -32.44
N SER A 176 4.57 -8.09 -33.71
CA SER A 176 3.46 -7.73 -34.60
C SER A 176 2.96 -8.95 -35.38
N MET A 177 1.65 -9.08 -35.53
CA MET A 177 1.02 -10.09 -36.39
C MET A 177 1.35 -9.91 -37.88
N ASP A 178 1.83 -8.74 -38.27
CA ASP A 178 2.25 -8.45 -39.65
C ASP A 178 3.62 -9.06 -40.00
N THR A 179 4.35 -9.59 -39.02
CA THR A 179 5.66 -10.21 -39.20
C THR A 179 5.54 -11.73 -39.22
N ALA A 180 6.19 -12.39 -40.19
CA ALA A 180 6.24 -13.84 -40.27
C ALA A 180 6.91 -14.45 -39.03
N ALA A 181 6.44 -15.61 -38.55
CA ALA A 181 6.92 -16.19 -37.30
C ALA A 181 8.41 -16.53 -37.33
N GLY A 182 8.95 -16.94 -38.49
CA GLY A 182 10.40 -17.15 -38.65
C GLY A 182 11.22 -15.86 -38.47
N ASN A 183 10.75 -14.73 -38.96
CA ASN A 183 11.42 -13.44 -38.85
C ASN A 183 11.43 -12.91 -37.40
N LEU A 184 10.39 -13.24 -36.62
CA LEU A 184 10.37 -12.97 -35.18
C LEU A 184 11.48 -13.71 -34.42
N LEU A 185 12.13 -14.71 -35.02
CA LEU A 185 13.34 -15.35 -34.48
C LEU A 185 14.61 -14.74 -35.05
N THR A 186 14.71 -14.69 -36.39
CA THR A 186 15.98 -14.57 -37.11
C THR A 186 16.41 -13.16 -37.45
N ASP A 187 15.52 -12.17 -37.41
CA ASP A 187 15.88 -10.80 -37.82
C ASP A 187 16.81 -10.19 -36.76
N PRO A 188 18.10 -9.93 -37.05
CA PRO A 188 18.99 -9.29 -36.08
C PRO A 188 18.68 -7.80 -36.00
N ASP A 189 19.11 -7.17 -34.91
CA ASP A 189 19.06 -5.73 -34.82
C ASP A 189 20.08 -5.06 -35.74
N ALA A 190 19.74 -3.90 -36.32
CA ALA A 190 20.67 -3.16 -37.18
C ALA A 190 21.25 -1.94 -36.46
N GLU A 191 22.31 -1.38 -37.03
CA GLU A 191 22.98 -0.20 -36.46
C GLU A 191 22.24 1.08 -36.88
N GLY A 192 21.79 1.87 -35.90
CA GLY A 192 21.15 3.17 -36.15
C GLY A 192 19.66 3.11 -36.49
N ASP A 193 19.01 1.97 -36.31
CA ASP A 193 17.55 1.83 -36.39
C ASP A 193 16.89 1.68 -35.00
N SER A 194 15.57 1.52 -34.99
CA SER A 194 14.83 1.24 -33.77
C SER A 194 14.85 -0.26 -33.50
N ALA A 195 15.13 -0.64 -32.25
CA ALA A 195 15.27 -2.03 -31.82
C ALA A 195 14.26 -2.98 -32.47
N THR A 196 14.79 -3.90 -33.27
CA THR A 196 14.00 -4.88 -34.00
C THR A 196 13.29 -5.81 -33.03
N GLN A 197 11.97 -5.97 -33.21
CA GLN A 197 11.12 -6.78 -32.33
C GLN A 197 11.18 -8.27 -32.73
N SER A 198 12.33 -8.88 -32.51
CA SER A 198 12.62 -10.31 -32.79
C SER A 198 13.44 -10.90 -31.63
N ILE A 199 13.61 -12.22 -31.58
CA ILE A 199 14.42 -12.87 -30.55
C ILE A 199 15.89 -12.42 -30.64
N LEU A 200 16.49 -12.42 -31.82
CA LEU A 200 17.86 -11.92 -32.00
C LEU A 200 17.99 -10.41 -31.75
N GLY A 201 16.96 -9.61 -32.08
CA GLY A 201 16.95 -8.17 -31.83
C GLY A 201 16.81 -7.80 -30.35
N LEU A 202 15.91 -8.48 -29.63
CA LEU A 202 15.60 -8.17 -28.23
C LEU A 202 16.59 -8.77 -27.23
N PHE A 203 17.13 -9.96 -27.52
CA PHE A 203 17.95 -10.73 -26.57
C PHE A 203 19.42 -10.84 -27.00
N GLY A 204 19.76 -10.50 -28.24
CA GLY A 204 21.10 -10.73 -28.80
C GLY A 204 21.37 -12.23 -28.98
N GLY A 205 22.65 -12.65 -28.95
CA GLY A 205 23.05 -14.05 -29.08
C GLY A 205 23.12 -14.58 -30.52
N GLU A 206 23.34 -15.88 -30.66
CA GLU A 206 23.58 -16.60 -31.91
C GLU A 206 22.60 -17.78 -32.02
N LEU A 207 22.07 -18.06 -33.22
CA LEU A 207 21.18 -19.20 -33.45
C LEU A 207 21.94 -20.37 -34.08
N VAL A 208 21.75 -21.57 -33.51
CA VAL A 208 22.21 -22.84 -34.08
C VAL A 208 20.98 -23.68 -34.42
N PHE A 209 20.89 -24.11 -35.67
CA PHE A 209 19.79 -24.92 -36.17
C PHE A 209 20.24 -26.37 -36.25
N ASP A 210 19.60 -27.25 -35.48
CA ASP A 210 19.80 -28.69 -35.52
C ASP A 210 18.46 -29.40 -35.70
N ASN A 211 18.11 -29.71 -36.94
CA ASN A 211 16.84 -30.34 -37.29
C ASN A 211 15.63 -29.63 -36.62
N TRP A 212 15.02 -30.29 -35.64
CA TRP A 212 13.83 -29.82 -34.91
C TRP A 212 14.16 -28.94 -33.71
N GLN A 213 15.43 -28.79 -33.34
CA GLN A 213 15.90 -28.03 -32.21
C GLN A 213 16.58 -26.75 -32.70
N ILE A 214 16.15 -25.60 -32.18
CA ILE A 214 16.81 -24.32 -32.36
C ILE A 214 17.45 -23.96 -31.02
N HIS A 215 18.78 -23.88 -31.00
CA HIS A 215 19.52 -23.42 -29.83
C HIS A 215 19.84 -21.94 -29.99
N HIS A 216 19.44 -21.14 -29.01
CA HIS A 216 19.78 -19.73 -28.91
C HIS A 216 20.89 -19.55 -27.88
N MET A 217 22.11 -19.40 -28.35
CA MET A 217 23.31 -19.40 -27.52
C MET A 217 23.87 -18.00 -27.34
N GLN A 218 24.39 -17.67 -26.16
CA GLN A 218 25.10 -16.43 -25.89
C GLN A 218 26.37 -16.31 -26.75
N GLN A 219 27.00 -17.46 -27.03
CA GLN A 219 28.10 -17.61 -27.96
C GLN A 219 28.16 -19.08 -28.43
N ALA A 220 27.67 -19.35 -29.64
CA ALA A 220 27.75 -20.67 -30.26
C ALA A 220 29.16 -20.96 -30.80
N GLY A 221 29.83 -19.93 -31.33
CA GLY A 221 31.14 -20.05 -31.94
C GLY A 221 32.31 -20.29 -30.97
N ARG A 222 33.28 -21.08 -31.40
CA ARG A 222 34.55 -21.30 -30.71
C ARG A 222 35.55 -20.18 -31.02
N ASN A 223 36.34 -19.79 -30.02
CA ASN A 223 37.45 -18.86 -30.21
C ASN A 223 38.67 -19.61 -30.77
N ILE A 224 39.06 -19.31 -32.00
CA ILE A 224 40.18 -19.92 -32.70
C ILE A 224 41.41 -19.03 -32.54
N ASN A 225 42.33 -19.44 -31.67
CA ASN A 225 43.56 -18.70 -31.34
C ASN A 225 44.66 -18.75 -32.44
N LYS A 226 44.29 -18.92 -33.71
CA LYS A 226 45.23 -18.87 -34.85
C LYS A 226 44.90 -17.65 -35.72
N PRO A 227 45.79 -16.65 -35.78
CA PRO A 227 45.52 -15.44 -36.54
C PRO A 227 45.65 -15.67 -38.05
N LEU A 228 44.67 -15.19 -38.80
CA LEU A 228 44.66 -15.07 -40.25
C LEU A 228 45.46 -13.82 -40.65
N LYS A 229 46.60 -14.01 -41.33
CA LYS A 229 47.48 -12.89 -41.73
C LYS A 229 47.14 -12.38 -43.12
N VAL A 230 46.58 -11.17 -43.18
CA VAL A 230 46.18 -10.52 -44.44
C VAL A 230 47.43 -10.09 -45.23
N GLY A 231 47.55 -10.55 -46.48
CA GLY A 231 48.67 -10.22 -47.38
C GLY A 231 49.84 -11.22 -47.40
N ARG A 232 49.85 -12.23 -46.51
CA ARG A 232 50.84 -13.33 -46.52
C ARG A 232 50.23 -14.68 -46.89
N ASP A 233 49.07 -15.03 -46.32
CA ASP A 233 48.46 -16.36 -46.47
C ASP A 233 47.28 -16.39 -47.47
N ILE A 234 46.68 -15.24 -47.83
CA ILE A 234 45.57 -15.12 -48.81
C ILE A 234 46.00 -14.21 -49.97
N GLN A 235 46.07 -14.76 -51.20
CA GLN A 235 46.62 -14.07 -52.38
C GLN A 235 45.61 -13.24 -53.20
N SER A 236 44.30 -13.44 -53.04
CA SER A 236 43.27 -12.63 -53.69
C SER A 236 42.30 -12.10 -52.65
N LEU A 237 42.68 -10.99 -52.04
CA LEU A 237 41.87 -10.20 -51.15
C LEU A 237 40.93 -9.32 -52.00
N SER A 238 39.66 -9.67 -52.14
CA SER A 238 38.63 -8.66 -52.44
C SER A 238 38.17 -8.00 -51.14
N SER A 239 39.10 -7.40 -50.40
CA SER A 239 38.76 -6.56 -49.26
C SER A 239 38.32 -5.21 -49.80
N THR A 240 37.02 -4.98 -49.80
CA THR A 240 36.48 -3.65 -50.07
C THR A 240 36.53 -2.87 -48.76
N THR A 241 37.67 -2.26 -48.45
CA THR A 241 37.79 -1.36 -47.29
C THR A 241 37.17 -0.01 -47.68
N ASN A 242 35.86 0.16 -47.48
CA ASN A 242 35.18 1.42 -47.81
C ASN A 242 35.29 2.45 -46.68
N VAL A 243 36.30 3.31 -46.74
CA VAL A 243 36.52 4.43 -45.79
C VAL A 243 35.50 5.56 -45.94
N GLU A 244 34.70 5.60 -47.01
CA GLU A 244 33.63 6.58 -47.22
C GLU A 244 32.46 6.40 -46.23
N SER A 245 32.47 5.33 -45.43
CA SER A 245 31.48 5.04 -44.39
C SER A 245 32.01 5.14 -42.95
N THR A 246 33.32 5.38 -42.75
CA THR A 246 33.94 5.44 -41.42
C THR A 246 33.87 6.85 -40.82
N TYR A 247 33.31 6.99 -39.63
CA TYR A 247 33.39 8.20 -38.80
C TYR A 247 34.71 8.21 -38.01
N THR A 248 35.31 9.38 -37.80
CA THR A 248 36.60 9.51 -37.09
C THR A 248 36.49 10.28 -35.77
N ALA A 249 35.35 10.94 -35.56
CA ALA A 249 35.03 11.68 -34.34
C ALA A 249 33.51 11.71 -34.09
N ILE A 250 33.10 12.02 -32.87
CA ILE A 250 31.69 12.24 -32.51
C ILE A 250 31.47 13.66 -31.95
N TYR A 251 30.25 14.17 -32.12
CA TYR A 251 29.73 15.38 -31.48
C TYR A 251 28.54 14.97 -30.60
N PRO A 252 28.76 14.70 -29.30
CA PRO A 252 27.72 14.27 -28.38
C PRO A 252 26.92 15.47 -27.83
N TYR A 253 25.61 15.32 -27.73
CA TYR A 253 24.75 16.25 -26.99
C TYR A 253 23.62 15.53 -26.27
N ALA A 254 23.11 16.12 -25.19
CA ALA A 254 21.93 15.63 -24.49
C ALA A 254 21.02 16.80 -24.10
N THR A 255 19.71 16.56 -24.01
CA THR A 255 18.73 17.53 -23.48
C THR A 255 17.87 16.93 -22.38
N TYR A 256 17.61 17.69 -21.33
CA TYR A 256 16.72 17.30 -20.23
C TYR A 256 15.81 18.47 -19.81
N GLN A 257 14.76 18.14 -19.04
CA GLN A 257 13.78 19.08 -18.51
C GLN A 257 14.10 19.39 -17.04
N SER A 258 14.24 20.67 -16.69
CA SER A 258 14.48 21.13 -15.30
C SER A 258 13.20 21.58 -14.60
N ALA A 259 13.20 21.69 -13.27
CA ALA A 259 12.06 22.23 -12.52
C ALA A 259 11.68 23.66 -12.97
N PRO A 260 10.47 24.15 -12.68
CA PRO A 260 10.02 25.46 -13.13
C PRO A 260 10.78 26.60 -12.44
N PRO A 261 10.83 27.80 -13.03
CA PRO A 261 11.51 28.95 -12.44
C PRO A 261 10.95 29.33 -11.07
N GLN A 262 11.84 29.65 -10.13
CA GLN A 262 11.46 30.03 -8.76
C GLN A 262 11.18 31.54 -8.63
N ALA A 263 10.15 31.89 -7.84
CA ALA A 263 9.83 33.26 -7.50
C ALA A 263 10.84 33.82 -6.48
N THR A 264 11.35 35.01 -6.74
CA THR A 264 12.28 35.75 -5.87
C THR A 264 11.69 37.12 -5.53
N GLU A 265 12.31 37.83 -4.58
CA GLU A 265 11.91 39.19 -4.20
C GLU A 265 11.88 40.15 -5.41
N ASP A 266 12.86 40.01 -6.32
CA ASP A 266 13.06 40.94 -7.44
C ASP A 266 12.30 40.54 -8.72
N ASN A 267 11.99 39.25 -8.89
CA ASN A 267 11.43 38.73 -10.14
C ASN A 267 9.89 38.65 -10.17
N VAL A 268 9.22 39.11 -9.11
CA VAL A 268 7.76 39.20 -8.98
C VAL A 268 7.38 40.58 -8.42
N ASP A 269 6.36 41.22 -8.98
CA ASP A 269 5.78 42.45 -8.40
C ASP A 269 4.85 42.09 -7.22
N TRP A 270 5.47 41.86 -6.06
CA TRP A 270 4.78 41.52 -4.81
C TRP A 270 3.84 42.63 -4.30
N GLY A 271 4.06 43.89 -4.70
CA GLY A 271 3.25 45.03 -4.28
C GLY A 271 1.87 45.08 -4.96
N SER A 272 1.79 44.53 -6.18
CA SER A 272 0.55 44.48 -6.98
C SER A 272 -0.12 43.11 -6.97
N TYR A 273 0.39 42.15 -6.18
CA TYR A 273 -0.03 40.75 -6.20
C TYR A 273 -1.52 40.55 -5.86
N ALA A 274 -2.03 41.24 -4.83
CA ALA A 274 -3.42 41.14 -4.40
C ALA A 274 -4.22 42.40 -4.73
N THR A 275 -5.38 42.22 -5.36
CA THR A 275 -6.31 43.30 -5.73
C THR A 275 -7.61 43.29 -4.93
N ASN A 276 -7.84 42.27 -4.10
CA ASN A 276 -9.06 42.05 -3.34
C ASN A 276 -8.73 41.96 -1.84
N TRP A 277 -9.50 42.65 -1.00
CA TRP A 277 -9.24 42.84 0.44
C TRP A 277 -10.45 42.45 1.31
N ASN A 278 -11.11 41.37 0.93
CA ASN A 278 -12.42 40.99 1.48
C ASN A 278 -12.34 40.32 2.87
N SER A 279 -11.19 39.79 3.29
CA SER A 279 -11.04 39.10 4.59
C SER A 279 -10.58 40.06 5.69
N VAL A 280 -10.97 39.82 6.94
CA VAL A 280 -10.53 40.61 8.11
C VAL A 280 -10.08 39.67 9.24
N GLY A 281 -8.82 39.76 9.62
CA GLY A 281 -8.23 39.01 10.73
C GLY A 281 -7.72 39.91 11.85
N THR A 282 -7.64 39.39 13.07
CA THR A 282 -6.99 40.09 14.18
C THR A 282 -5.55 39.61 14.34
N VAL A 283 -4.62 40.55 14.42
CA VAL A 283 -3.21 40.28 14.72
C VAL A 283 -3.07 39.82 16.18
N VAL A 284 -2.37 38.71 16.40
CA VAL A 284 -2.00 38.20 17.72
C VAL A 284 -0.50 38.01 17.77
N TYR A 285 0.22 38.92 18.41
CA TYR A 285 1.68 38.86 18.51
C TYR A 285 2.15 39.08 19.94
N TYR A 286 3.04 38.22 20.42
CA TYR A 286 3.47 38.18 21.83
C TYR A 286 4.80 38.92 22.10
N GLY A 287 5.49 39.40 21.05
CA GLY A 287 6.74 40.15 21.16
C GLY A 287 6.54 41.65 21.42
N GLY A 288 7.53 42.30 22.06
CA GLY A 288 7.56 43.75 22.20
C GLY A 288 7.96 44.44 20.88
N GLY A 289 7.18 45.41 20.42
CA GLY A 289 7.51 46.22 19.22
C GLY A 289 6.51 46.16 18.06
N GLY A 290 5.41 45.41 18.17
CA GLY A 290 4.47 45.18 17.07
C GLY A 290 4.94 44.04 16.14
N LEU A 291 4.01 43.42 15.40
CA LEU A 291 4.32 42.36 14.46
C LEU A 291 4.94 42.95 13.18
N PRO A 292 6.08 42.47 12.68
CA PRO A 292 6.70 42.98 11.46
C PRO A 292 5.84 42.73 10.21
N ILE A 293 5.88 43.68 9.28
CA ILE A 293 5.31 43.57 7.92
C ILE A 293 6.49 43.50 6.94
N TYR A 294 6.44 42.58 5.98
CA TYR A 294 7.49 42.35 4.98
C TYR A 294 7.06 42.80 3.58
N ASP A 295 8.00 43.05 2.68
CA ASP A 295 7.75 43.43 1.27
C ASP A 295 7.35 42.27 0.36
N SER A 296 7.85 41.06 0.65
CA SER A 296 7.54 39.82 -0.07
C SER A 296 7.38 38.65 0.92
N PRO A 297 6.74 37.54 0.50
CA PRO A 297 6.59 36.34 1.32
C PRO A 297 7.72 35.30 1.11
N VAL A 298 8.75 35.62 0.31
CA VAL A 298 9.83 34.70 -0.11
C VAL A 298 11.16 35.05 0.56
N THR A 299 12.14 34.15 0.45
CA THR A 299 13.47 34.36 1.05
C THR A 299 14.13 35.65 0.56
N SER A 300 14.89 36.30 1.45
CA SER A 300 15.49 37.64 1.30
C SER A 300 14.57 38.84 1.55
N GLN A 301 13.31 38.62 1.93
CA GLN A 301 12.37 39.67 2.32
C GLN A 301 12.92 40.72 3.31
N HIS A 302 12.52 41.98 3.12
CA HIS A 302 12.85 43.10 3.99
C HIS A 302 11.63 43.55 4.81
N GLN A 303 11.87 43.87 6.09
CA GLN A 303 10.82 44.44 6.93
C GLN A 303 10.54 45.89 6.52
N ILE A 304 9.30 46.18 6.13
CA ILE A 304 8.84 47.50 5.68
C ILE A 304 7.97 48.22 6.72
N GLY A 305 7.50 47.54 7.76
CA GLY A 305 6.61 48.15 8.76
C GLY A 305 6.36 47.27 9.99
N THR A 306 5.44 47.74 10.85
CA THR A 306 4.91 46.95 11.97
C THR A 306 3.41 47.20 12.15
N VAL A 307 2.70 46.21 12.68
CA VAL A 307 1.28 46.30 13.06
C VAL A 307 1.10 46.01 14.55
N GLU A 308 0.17 46.72 15.20
CA GLU A 308 -0.05 46.60 16.64
C GLU A 308 -0.77 45.28 17.00
N ASN A 309 -0.39 44.68 18.13
CA ASN A 309 -1.08 43.49 18.65
C ASN A 309 -2.55 43.80 18.98
N GLY A 310 -3.47 43.00 18.45
CA GLY A 310 -4.92 43.18 18.59
C GLY A 310 -5.54 44.09 17.52
N GLN A 311 -4.74 44.67 16.61
CA GLN A 311 -5.27 45.42 15.47
C GLN A 311 -5.96 44.48 14.47
N LYS A 312 -7.09 44.93 13.93
CA LYS A 312 -7.77 44.26 12.82
C LYS A 312 -7.19 44.76 11.51
N VAL A 313 -6.80 43.83 10.66
CA VAL A 313 -6.23 44.10 9.33
C VAL A 313 -7.11 43.47 8.26
N LYS A 314 -7.20 44.14 7.11
CA LYS A 314 -7.84 43.56 5.92
C LYS A 314 -6.80 42.81 5.11
N LEU A 315 -7.18 41.63 4.66
CA LEU A 315 -6.29 40.63 4.08
C LEU A 315 -6.75 40.29 2.67
N GLY A 316 -5.79 40.07 1.77
CA GLY A 316 -6.05 39.51 0.46
C GLY A 316 -6.06 37.97 0.46
N PRO A 317 -6.05 37.35 -0.73
CA PRO A 317 -5.92 35.91 -0.85
C PRO A 317 -4.65 35.41 -0.17
N VAL A 318 -4.75 34.29 0.54
CA VAL A 318 -3.57 33.63 1.11
C VAL A 318 -2.70 33.10 -0.03
N VAL A 319 -1.39 33.13 0.18
CA VAL A 319 -0.40 32.44 -0.64
C VAL A 319 0.16 31.28 0.17
N HIS A 320 0.12 30.10 -0.43
CA HIS A 320 0.67 28.87 0.13
C HIS A 320 2.07 28.61 -0.41
N ASP A 321 2.86 27.86 0.35
CA ASP A 321 4.11 27.31 -0.15
C ASP A 321 3.86 26.35 -1.32
N GLY A 322 4.56 26.54 -2.42
CA GLY A 322 4.39 25.79 -3.67
C GLY A 322 3.34 26.38 -4.63
N ASP A 323 2.63 27.45 -4.27
CA ASP A 323 1.72 28.13 -5.21
C ASP A 323 2.48 28.70 -6.42
N SER A 324 1.82 28.84 -7.56
CA SER A 324 2.38 29.54 -8.71
C SER A 324 1.91 30.99 -8.74
N THR A 325 2.81 31.91 -9.12
CA THR A 325 2.40 33.30 -9.39
C THR A 325 1.39 33.35 -10.54
N PRO A 326 0.52 34.38 -10.61
CA PRO A 326 -0.30 34.60 -11.79
C PRO A 326 0.56 34.66 -13.07
N THR A 327 0.03 34.14 -14.18
CA THR A 327 0.65 34.25 -15.52
C THR A 327 0.95 35.71 -15.83
N ASP A 328 2.16 35.99 -16.34
CA ASP A 328 2.52 37.34 -16.73
C ASP A 328 1.73 37.80 -17.98
N ALA A 329 1.82 39.09 -18.31
CA ALA A 329 1.11 39.67 -19.45
C ALA A 329 1.55 39.10 -20.83
N ASP A 330 2.68 38.39 -20.87
CA ASP A 330 3.26 37.79 -22.07
C ASP A 330 2.87 36.30 -22.23
N GLY A 331 2.12 35.75 -21.28
CA GLY A 331 1.61 34.36 -21.34
C GLY A 331 2.60 33.32 -20.83
N ASN A 332 3.68 33.72 -20.15
CA ASN A 332 4.62 32.77 -19.54
C ASN A 332 4.04 32.22 -18.23
N ILE A 333 4.27 30.92 -17.98
CA ILE A 333 3.79 30.19 -16.80
C ILE A 333 4.28 30.86 -15.51
N GLY A 334 3.42 30.81 -14.47
CA GLY A 334 3.69 31.35 -13.14
C GLY A 334 4.94 30.77 -12.49
N LYS A 335 5.72 31.60 -11.83
CA LYS A 335 6.89 31.18 -11.04
C LYS A 335 6.44 30.46 -9.77
N VAL A 336 7.14 29.41 -9.36
CA VAL A 336 6.80 28.68 -8.11
C VAL A 336 7.22 29.51 -6.91
N ILE A 337 6.30 29.68 -5.97
CA ILE A 337 6.49 30.48 -4.75
C ILE A 337 6.96 29.54 -3.64
N THR A 338 8.20 29.73 -3.19
CA THR A 338 8.72 29.09 -1.98
C THR A 338 8.71 30.10 -0.84
N THR A 339 7.79 29.94 0.11
CA THR A 339 7.57 30.92 1.18
C THR A 339 8.61 30.80 2.29
N VAL A 340 8.87 31.90 3.00
CA VAL A 340 9.79 31.86 4.15
C VAL A 340 9.22 30.96 5.24
N GLY A 341 9.97 29.90 5.57
CA GLY A 341 9.60 28.92 6.58
C GLY A 341 8.57 27.88 6.12
N GLY A 342 8.15 27.89 4.85
CA GLY A 342 7.05 27.04 4.35
C GLY A 342 5.70 27.39 4.97
N HIS A 343 5.54 28.62 5.48
CA HIS A 343 4.33 29.10 6.10
C HIS A 343 3.36 29.69 5.07
N ASP A 344 2.09 29.81 5.44
CA ASP A 344 1.12 30.57 4.65
C ASP A 344 1.32 32.08 4.88
N TRP A 345 1.15 32.89 3.85
CA TRP A 345 1.32 34.34 3.94
C TRP A 345 0.09 35.09 3.42
N TYR A 346 -0.29 36.15 4.12
CA TYR A 346 -1.36 37.06 3.69
C TYR A 346 -0.80 38.42 3.26
N PRO A 347 -1.18 38.91 2.06
CA PRO A 347 -0.99 40.31 1.72
C PRO A 347 -1.96 41.17 2.52
N ILE A 348 -1.57 42.41 2.86
CA ILE A 348 -2.38 43.34 3.67
C ILE A 348 -2.82 44.60 2.91
N GLU A 349 -4.04 45.08 3.18
CA GLU A 349 -4.56 46.32 2.59
C GLU A 349 -3.75 47.51 3.14
N GLY A 350 -2.94 48.13 2.27
CA GLY A 350 -1.97 49.18 2.66
C GLY A 350 -0.53 48.85 2.30
N GLY A 351 -0.26 47.63 1.81
CA GLY A 351 1.03 47.19 1.28
C GLY A 351 1.81 46.30 2.26
N GLY A 352 2.45 45.28 1.71
CA GLY A 352 3.25 44.31 2.44
C GLY A 352 2.54 43.00 2.77
N TRP A 353 3.26 42.14 3.47
CA TRP A 353 2.94 40.74 3.73
C TRP A 353 3.12 40.42 5.21
N ILE A 354 2.22 39.58 5.72
CA ILE A 354 2.23 39.08 7.10
C ILE A 354 2.08 37.55 7.07
N ASP A 355 2.90 36.87 7.83
CA ASP A 355 2.81 35.44 8.08
C ASP A 355 1.48 35.09 8.76
N ALA A 356 0.76 34.12 8.19
CA ALA A 356 -0.56 33.69 8.62
C ALA A 356 -0.60 33.18 10.06
N GLU A 357 0.50 32.68 10.62
CA GLU A 357 0.58 32.18 12.01
C GLU A 357 0.14 33.25 13.02
N TRP A 358 0.38 34.53 12.71
CA TRP A 358 0.08 35.65 13.60
C TRP A 358 -1.29 36.27 13.35
N ILE A 359 -2.07 35.72 12.42
CA ILE A 359 -3.42 36.17 12.08
C ILE A 359 -4.44 35.17 12.63
N HIS A 360 -5.33 35.67 13.49
CA HIS A 360 -6.41 34.85 14.05
C HIS A 360 -7.77 35.32 13.52
N PHE A 361 -8.68 34.37 13.30
CA PHE A 361 -10.04 34.61 12.80
C PHE A 361 -11.13 34.30 13.83
N ASP A 362 -10.78 34.19 15.11
CA ASP A 362 -11.65 33.73 16.19
C ASP A 362 -12.20 34.85 17.09
N LYS A 363 -11.77 36.12 16.89
CA LYS A 363 -12.25 37.25 17.70
C LYS A 363 -13.44 37.94 17.06
N THR A 364 -14.27 38.57 17.90
CA THR A 364 -15.51 39.21 17.44
C THR A 364 -15.26 40.21 16.32
N GLY A 365 -15.95 40.01 15.18
CA GLY A 365 -15.80 40.82 13.98
C GLY A 365 -14.67 40.38 13.03
N ASP A 366 -14.01 39.25 13.29
CA ASP A 366 -13.10 38.60 12.34
C ASP A 366 -13.89 37.68 11.42
N TYR A 367 -13.43 37.59 10.17
CA TYR A 367 -14.01 36.71 9.17
C TYR A 367 -13.06 36.47 7.99
N ILE A 368 -13.15 35.27 7.43
CA ILE A 368 -12.46 34.89 6.19
C ILE A 368 -13.48 34.75 5.06
N VAL A 369 -13.17 35.29 3.89
CA VAL A 369 -14.02 35.23 2.69
C VAL A 369 -13.38 34.31 1.66
N ASN A 370 -14.16 33.36 1.15
CA ASN A 370 -13.74 32.42 0.12
C ASN A 370 -14.55 32.67 -1.17
N PRO A 371 -13.93 32.64 -2.35
CA PRO A 371 -14.64 32.69 -3.63
C PRO A 371 -15.66 31.56 -3.72
N ALA A 372 -16.88 31.86 -4.15
CA ALA A 372 -17.89 30.86 -4.41
C ALA A 372 -18.98 31.43 -5.32
N ALA A 373 -19.45 30.64 -6.26
CA ALA A 373 -20.62 30.93 -7.09
C ALA A 373 -21.72 29.92 -6.78
N GLY A 374 -22.97 30.34 -6.91
CA GLY A 374 -24.12 29.46 -6.73
C GLY A 374 -25.41 30.27 -6.67
N HIS A 375 -26.54 29.59 -6.56
CA HIS A 375 -27.84 30.23 -6.47
C HIS A 375 -28.66 29.56 -5.36
N VAL A 376 -29.07 30.31 -4.35
CA VAL A 376 -29.75 29.76 -3.18
C VAL A 376 -31.09 30.42 -2.94
N THR A 377 -32.02 29.68 -2.35
CA THR A 377 -33.32 30.21 -1.96
C THR A 377 -33.36 30.52 -0.47
N ILE A 378 -33.85 31.71 -0.09
CA ILE A 378 -34.00 32.13 1.32
C ILE A 378 -35.02 31.24 2.05
N ASP A 379 -34.62 30.67 3.19
CA ASP A 379 -35.44 29.86 4.10
C ASP A 379 -35.59 30.57 5.46
N ALA A 380 -36.75 31.20 5.66
CA ALA A 380 -37.11 31.87 6.90
C ALA A 380 -37.90 30.96 7.86
N SER A 381 -37.90 29.64 7.64
CA SER A 381 -38.72 28.71 8.41
C SER A 381 -38.37 28.72 9.90
N GLY A 382 -39.43 28.66 10.72
CA GLY A 382 -39.32 28.61 12.17
C GLY A 382 -39.57 29.94 12.92
N THR A 383 -40.36 29.82 13.98
CA THR A 383 -40.88 30.95 14.78
C THR A 383 -39.93 31.51 15.84
N LYS A 384 -38.73 30.94 15.96
CA LYS A 384 -37.68 31.33 16.93
C LYS A 384 -36.28 31.22 16.33
N THR A 385 -36.18 31.23 15.00
CA THR A 385 -34.90 31.10 14.32
C THR A 385 -34.24 32.48 14.32
N ALA A 386 -33.03 32.58 14.90
CA ALA A 386 -32.31 33.85 14.99
C ALA A 386 -32.14 34.49 13.60
N GLY A 387 -32.50 35.77 13.46
CA GLY A 387 -32.46 36.49 12.19
C GLY A 387 -33.77 36.49 11.40
N THR A 388 -34.82 35.79 11.85
CA THR A 388 -36.11 35.75 11.14
C THR A 388 -37.16 36.70 11.72
N LYS A 389 -38.08 37.17 10.88
CA LYS A 389 -39.29 37.91 11.29
C LYS A 389 -40.51 37.46 10.50
N TYR A 390 -41.67 37.40 11.15
CA TYR A 390 -42.91 36.92 10.54
C TYR A 390 -44.13 37.72 11.02
N PRO A 391 -45.19 37.83 10.20
CA PRO A 391 -46.40 38.54 10.57
C PRO A 391 -47.16 37.77 11.65
N ALA A 392 -47.54 38.44 12.73
CA ALA A 392 -48.37 37.87 13.79
C ALA A 392 -49.10 38.98 14.53
N SER A 393 -50.42 38.84 14.68
CA SER A 393 -51.24 39.89 15.28
C SER A 393 -51.88 39.48 16.61
N GLY A 394 -51.84 40.38 17.59
CA GLY A 394 -52.46 40.14 18.89
C GLY A 394 -52.46 41.36 19.80
N ARG A 395 -53.02 41.19 21.00
CA ARG A 395 -52.97 42.18 22.08
C ARG A 395 -52.16 41.64 23.25
N ALA A 396 -51.13 42.39 23.63
CA ALA A 396 -50.27 42.05 24.75
C ALA A 396 -50.37 43.12 25.86
N VAL A 397 -49.87 42.75 27.03
CA VAL A 397 -49.77 43.63 28.20
C VAL A 397 -48.33 43.60 28.66
N VAL A 398 -47.77 44.78 28.95
CA VAL A 398 -46.44 44.88 29.56
C VAL A 398 -46.46 44.22 30.94
N THR A 399 -45.54 43.29 31.16
CA THR A 399 -45.34 42.61 32.44
C THR A 399 -43.88 42.63 32.81
N TYR A 400 -43.55 43.59 33.65
CA TYR A 400 -42.22 43.74 34.22
C TYR A 400 -42.30 43.70 35.75
N TYR A 401 -41.29 43.11 36.39
CA TYR A 401 -41.15 43.02 37.84
C TYR A 401 -39.99 43.94 38.27
N GLY A 402 -40.30 45.20 38.57
CA GLY A 402 -39.34 46.18 39.08
C GLY A 402 -40.06 47.47 39.50
N ASN A 403 -39.58 48.12 40.56
CA ASN A 403 -40.19 49.29 41.21
C ASN A 403 -40.16 50.54 40.30
N GLY A 404 -41.18 50.71 39.45
CA GLY A 404 -41.52 52.01 38.84
C GLY A 404 -41.03 52.26 37.41
N ASP A 405 -40.23 51.38 36.82
CA ASP A 405 -39.61 51.64 35.51
C ASP A 405 -40.49 51.32 34.31
N LYS A 406 -40.31 52.14 33.26
CA LYS A 406 -40.96 52.01 31.96
C LYS A 406 -40.07 51.17 31.03
N ILE A 407 -40.65 50.32 30.18
CA ILE A 407 -39.90 49.59 29.15
C ILE A 407 -39.62 50.50 27.95
N HIS A 408 -38.44 50.36 27.35
CA HIS A 408 -38.02 51.12 26.18
C HIS A 408 -38.52 50.48 24.87
N VAL A 409 -38.86 51.33 23.91
CA VAL A 409 -39.12 50.95 22.51
C VAL A 409 -37.82 51.12 21.71
N TYR A 410 -37.54 50.16 20.83
CA TYR A 410 -36.33 50.10 20.00
C TYR A 410 -36.68 50.28 18.52
N TYR A 411 -35.75 50.86 17.77
CA TYR A 411 -35.91 51.12 16.33
C TYR A 411 -35.84 49.83 15.51
N SER A 412 -34.82 49.00 15.78
CA SER A 412 -34.64 47.65 15.24
C SER A 412 -34.48 46.63 16.38
N PRO A 413 -34.98 45.39 16.23
CA PRO A 413 -34.73 44.30 17.18
C PRO A 413 -33.36 43.64 17.01
N TYR A 414 -32.74 43.78 15.83
CA TYR A 414 -31.46 43.20 15.47
C TYR A 414 -30.30 44.07 15.94
N GLN A 415 -29.18 43.47 16.31
CA GLN A 415 -27.99 44.16 16.78
C GLN A 415 -27.23 44.76 15.58
N GLY A 416 -27.09 46.07 15.56
CA GLY A 416 -26.52 46.84 14.45
C GLY A 416 -26.52 48.34 14.75
N ALA A 417 -26.07 49.16 13.79
CA ALA A 417 -26.13 50.62 13.92
C ALA A 417 -27.55 51.14 14.23
N ASP A 418 -28.57 50.43 13.75
CA ASP A 418 -29.99 50.74 13.95
C ASP A 418 -30.59 50.18 15.26
N HIS A 419 -29.79 49.52 16.11
CA HIS A 419 -30.25 48.99 17.40
C HIS A 419 -30.23 50.05 18.51
N TYR A 420 -31.05 51.08 18.39
CA TYR A 420 -31.13 52.15 19.37
C TYR A 420 -32.55 52.36 19.92
N ARG A 421 -32.62 53.03 21.07
CA ARG A 421 -33.88 53.36 21.75
C ARG A 421 -34.53 54.55 21.05
N THR A 422 -35.81 54.46 20.69
CA THR A 422 -36.54 55.54 19.98
C THR A 422 -36.97 56.69 20.89
N GLY A 423 -36.70 56.59 22.20
CA GLY A 423 -37.15 57.54 23.22
C GLY A 423 -38.55 57.24 23.79
N GLU A 424 -39.38 56.47 23.08
CA GLU A 424 -40.69 56.05 23.56
C GLU A 424 -40.61 55.00 24.68
N LYS A 425 -41.56 55.08 25.63
CA LYS A 425 -41.57 54.23 26.82
C LYS A 425 -42.98 53.77 27.20
N LEU A 426 -43.15 52.50 27.56
CA LEU A 426 -44.44 51.93 28.00
C LEU A 426 -44.42 51.59 29.49
N LYS A 427 -45.55 51.80 30.17
CA LYS A 427 -45.69 51.54 31.61
C LYS A 427 -46.13 50.10 31.88
N ASN A 428 -45.76 49.55 33.04
CA ASN A 428 -46.23 48.23 33.48
C ASN A 428 -47.77 48.17 33.48
N GLY A 429 -48.35 47.10 32.90
CA GLY A 429 -49.79 46.96 32.73
C GLY A 429 -50.41 47.71 31.53
N GLN A 430 -49.64 48.50 30.78
CA GLN A 430 -50.10 49.14 29.56
C GLN A 430 -50.40 48.10 28.48
N LYS A 431 -51.51 48.31 27.75
CA LYS A 431 -52.00 47.43 26.68
C LYS A 431 -51.57 47.98 25.33
N PHE A 432 -51.18 47.10 24.43
CA PHE A 432 -50.83 47.45 23.06
C PHE A 432 -51.20 46.32 22.10
N THR A 433 -51.24 46.65 20.82
CA THR A 433 -51.38 45.70 19.71
C THR A 433 -50.05 45.51 19.04
N TYR A 434 -49.78 44.30 18.56
CA TYR A 434 -48.62 44.02 17.73
C TYR A 434 -49.07 43.38 16.41
N ASP A 435 -48.26 43.54 15.36
CA ASP A 435 -48.54 43.02 14.01
C ASP A 435 -47.42 42.15 13.42
N TYR A 436 -46.20 42.21 13.98
CA TYR A 436 -45.06 41.35 13.62
C TYR A 436 -44.32 40.85 14.86
N VAL A 437 -43.63 39.72 14.68
CA VAL A 437 -42.67 39.18 15.63
C VAL A 437 -41.33 38.96 14.92
N ALA A 438 -40.24 39.33 15.56
CA ALA A 438 -38.87 39.10 15.09
C ALA A 438 -38.08 38.32 16.14
N CYS A 439 -37.11 37.54 15.70
CA CYS A 439 -36.17 36.85 16.55
C CYS A 439 -34.78 37.46 16.35
N ASP A 440 -34.22 38.05 17.39
CA ASP A 440 -32.87 38.63 17.33
C ASP A 440 -31.78 37.55 17.20
N GLU A 441 -30.54 37.98 17.02
CA GLU A 441 -29.36 37.14 16.82
C GLU A 441 -29.06 36.22 18.02
N ASN A 442 -29.60 36.57 19.19
CA ASN A 442 -29.48 35.82 20.45
C ASN A 442 -30.68 34.89 20.71
N GLY A 443 -31.65 34.83 19.80
CA GLY A 443 -32.83 33.97 19.92
C GLY A 443 -33.97 34.58 20.73
N HIS A 444 -33.91 35.86 21.10
CA HIS A 444 -34.99 36.53 21.82
C HIS A 444 -36.05 37.06 20.87
N LEU A 445 -37.31 36.98 21.32
CA LEU A 445 -38.45 37.46 20.55
C LEU A 445 -38.72 38.94 20.80
N TRP A 446 -39.01 39.67 19.73
CA TRP A 446 -39.38 41.07 19.71
C TRP A 446 -40.71 41.26 19.02
N TYR A 447 -41.50 42.22 19.47
CA TYR A 447 -42.88 42.45 19.00
C TYR A 447 -43.00 43.86 18.45
N ARG A 448 -43.45 43.98 17.19
CA ARG A 448 -43.63 45.27 16.53
C ARG A 448 -44.96 45.89 16.91
N ILE A 449 -44.92 47.13 17.39
CA ILE A 449 -46.11 47.89 17.82
C ILE A 449 -46.44 49.09 16.93
N GLY A 450 -45.53 49.43 16.03
CA GLY A 450 -45.61 50.54 15.09
C GLY A 450 -44.44 50.46 14.10
N SER A 451 -44.42 51.37 13.12
CA SER A 451 -43.31 51.46 12.15
C SER A 451 -42.01 51.78 12.90
N HIS A 452 -40.98 50.94 12.76
CA HIS A 452 -39.72 51.04 13.50
C HIS A 452 -39.88 51.15 15.03
N GLN A 453 -40.85 50.42 15.58
CA GLN A 453 -41.12 50.40 17.02
C GLN A 453 -41.26 48.96 17.51
N TRP A 454 -40.22 48.48 18.18
CA TRP A 454 -40.11 47.11 18.67
C TRP A 454 -39.98 47.05 20.19
N ILE A 455 -40.56 46.00 20.78
CA ILE A 455 -40.51 45.74 22.22
C ILE A 455 -39.94 44.35 22.49
N TYR A 456 -39.07 44.28 23.49
CA TYR A 456 -38.49 43.03 23.97
C TYR A 456 -39.54 42.10 24.61
N GLY A 457 -39.67 40.90 24.06
CA GLY A 457 -40.71 39.92 24.35
C GLY A 457 -40.77 39.42 25.79
N PRO A 458 -39.66 39.14 26.47
CA PRO A 458 -39.68 38.71 27.87
C PRO A 458 -40.37 39.70 28.84
N HIS A 459 -40.53 40.97 28.45
CA HIS A 459 -41.24 41.98 29.23
C HIS A 459 -42.73 42.08 28.93
N ILE A 460 -43.29 41.13 28.17
CA ILE A 460 -44.70 41.13 27.78
C ILE A 460 -45.37 39.83 28.22
N SER A 461 -46.64 39.91 28.57
CA SER A 461 -47.47 38.75 28.85
C SER A 461 -48.61 38.63 27.86
N LEU A 462 -48.68 37.46 27.23
CA LEU A 462 -49.81 37.03 26.41
C LEU A 462 -50.86 36.22 27.22
N SER A 463 -50.58 35.88 28.47
CA SER A 463 -51.40 34.98 29.30
C SER A 463 -52.27 35.67 30.35
N LYS A 464 -51.99 36.93 30.73
CA LYS A 464 -52.85 37.71 31.64
C LYS A 464 -54.26 37.87 31.08
N THR A 465 -55.25 38.00 31.97
CA THR A 465 -56.69 38.02 31.67
C THR A 465 -57.15 39.18 30.77
N SER A 466 -56.28 40.13 30.46
CA SER A 466 -56.49 41.27 29.56
C SER A 466 -55.70 41.19 28.26
N SER A 467 -54.92 40.12 28.05
CA SER A 467 -54.14 39.83 26.84
C SER A 467 -54.82 38.72 26.05
N TYR A 468 -54.63 38.73 24.73
CA TYR A 468 -55.02 37.62 23.87
C TYR A 468 -54.23 37.64 22.57
N ALA A 469 -54.01 36.45 22.01
CA ALA A 469 -53.48 36.30 20.67
C ALA A 469 -54.57 35.76 19.74
N SER A 470 -54.70 36.35 18.55
CA SER A 470 -55.67 35.94 17.54
C SER A 470 -54.96 35.23 16.40
N TYR A 471 -55.50 34.10 15.96
CA TYR A 471 -54.95 33.31 14.87
C TYR A 471 -56.06 32.96 13.88
N PRO A 472 -55.73 32.77 12.59
CA PRO A 472 -56.65 32.10 11.67
C PRO A 472 -56.97 30.69 12.19
N SER A 473 -58.06 30.11 11.70
CA SER A 473 -58.51 28.78 12.09
C SER A 473 -59.16 28.16 10.87
N HIS A 474 -58.92 26.87 10.65
CA HIS A 474 -59.56 26.09 9.58
C HIS A 474 -59.94 24.73 10.15
N GLY A 475 -61.23 24.39 10.13
CA GLY A 475 -61.71 23.10 10.64
C GLY A 475 -63.22 23.07 10.90
N ARG A 476 -63.69 21.92 11.35
CA ARG A 476 -65.10 21.67 11.70
C ARG A 476 -65.17 20.97 13.05
N GLY A 477 -66.13 21.33 13.90
CA GLY A 477 -66.25 20.71 15.21
C GLY A 477 -67.69 20.35 15.54
N VAL A 478 -67.90 19.11 15.99
CA VAL A 478 -69.16 18.66 16.58
C VAL A 478 -69.26 19.17 18.02
N MET A 479 -70.29 19.96 18.33
CA MET A 479 -70.50 20.55 19.66
C MET A 479 -71.06 19.52 20.65
N LYS A 480 -70.43 19.36 21.82
CA LYS A 480 -70.95 18.52 22.91
C LYS A 480 -72.29 19.08 23.45
N PRO A 481 -73.13 18.27 24.10
CA PRO A 481 -74.35 18.76 24.73
C PRO A 481 -74.08 19.81 25.83
N ASN A 482 -74.99 20.78 25.97
CA ASN A 482 -75.05 21.76 27.07
C ASN A 482 -73.80 22.64 27.28
N GLN A 483 -73.02 22.89 26.24
CA GLN A 483 -71.79 23.69 26.32
C GLN A 483 -72.06 25.19 26.43
N GLN A 484 -71.24 25.90 27.20
CA GLN A 484 -71.34 27.33 27.44
C GLN A 484 -71.03 28.14 26.18
N GLN A 485 -71.90 29.11 25.85
CA GLN A 485 -71.62 30.10 24.81
C GLN A 485 -70.73 31.22 25.35
N TYR A 486 -69.75 31.64 24.56
CA TYR A 486 -68.91 32.80 24.81
C TYR A 486 -69.08 33.86 23.71
N VAL A 487 -68.90 35.13 24.06
CA VAL A 487 -68.96 36.26 23.12
C VAL A 487 -67.80 37.20 23.38
N MET A 488 -67.32 37.86 22.33
CA MET A 488 -66.34 38.92 22.48
C MET A 488 -67.01 40.20 22.97
N ASN A 489 -66.55 40.73 24.08
CA ASN A 489 -66.96 42.03 24.59
C ASN A 489 -66.27 43.13 23.78
N LYS A 490 -67.04 43.89 22.99
CA LYS A 490 -66.51 44.91 22.06
C LYS A 490 -65.71 46.02 22.76
N LYS A 491 -65.97 46.31 24.05
CA LYS A 491 -65.27 47.37 24.80
C LYS A 491 -63.95 46.89 25.40
N THR A 492 -63.94 45.65 25.91
CA THR A 492 -62.76 45.10 26.61
C THR A 492 -61.90 44.21 25.72
N GLY A 493 -62.41 43.78 24.55
CA GLY A 493 -61.77 42.82 23.65
C GLY A 493 -61.75 41.38 24.18
N ARG A 494 -62.43 41.10 25.31
CA ARG A 494 -62.34 39.83 26.03
C ARG A 494 -63.37 38.82 25.55
N ILE A 495 -63.00 37.55 25.57
CA ILE A 495 -63.95 36.44 25.46
C ILE A 495 -64.57 36.19 26.83
N GLU A 496 -65.87 36.46 26.95
CA GLU A 496 -66.61 36.35 28.21
C GLU A 496 -67.82 35.39 28.07
N PRO A 497 -68.22 34.68 29.15
CA PRO A 497 -69.38 33.80 29.11
C PRO A 497 -70.68 34.59 28.86
N SER A 498 -71.45 34.17 27.86
CA SER A 498 -72.76 34.77 27.55
C SER A 498 -73.81 34.40 28.60
N LYS A 499 -74.52 35.40 29.14
CA LYS A 499 -75.61 35.25 30.12
C LYS A 499 -76.85 36.03 29.65
N LYS A 500 -77.67 35.46 28.76
CA LYS A 500 -78.83 36.15 28.16
C LYS A 500 -80.21 35.70 28.67
N LYS A 501 -80.37 34.51 29.24
CA LYS A 501 -81.69 34.02 29.69
C LYS A 501 -81.99 34.38 31.14
N THR A 502 -83.08 35.08 31.40
CA THR A 502 -83.60 35.32 32.75
C THR A 502 -84.53 34.16 33.11
N LYS A 503 -84.19 33.34 34.11
CA LYS A 503 -85.15 32.40 34.72
C LYS A 503 -85.60 32.96 36.07
N TRP A 504 -86.89 32.83 36.35
CA TRP A 504 -87.46 33.12 37.66
C TRP A 504 -87.23 31.92 38.58
N VAL A 505 -86.63 32.12 39.75
CA VAL A 505 -86.36 31.04 40.72
C VAL A 505 -87.06 31.35 42.05
N SER A 506 -87.80 30.38 42.60
CA SER A 506 -88.57 30.55 43.85
C SER A 506 -87.65 30.51 45.08
N THR A 507 -87.90 31.34 46.08
CA THR A 507 -87.28 31.22 47.42
C THR A 507 -88.33 30.70 48.40
N ARG A 508 -88.33 29.39 48.70
CA ARG A 508 -89.34 28.75 49.56
C ARG A 508 -88.81 28.57 50.98
N THR A 509 -89.30 29.34 51.96
CA THR A 509 -89.23 28.95 53.38
C THR A 509 -90.47 28.10 53.69
N LYS A 510 -90.26 26.83 54.03
CA LYS A 510 -91.21 25.71 53.93
C LYS A 510 -92.48 25.75 54.82
N ARG A 511 -92.82 26.82 55.54
CA ARG A 511 -93.90 26.77 56.56
C ARG A 511 -94.77 28.03 56.72
N THR A 512 -95.06 28.79 55.66
CA THR A 512 -96.06 29.88 55.72
C THR A 512 -97.14 29.74 54.63
N PRO A 513 -98.43 29.59 55.00
CA PRO A 513 -99.51 29.49 54.03
C PRO A 513 -99.69 30.80 53.24
N LYS A 514 -99.97 30.68 51.94
CA LYS A 514 -100.10 31.80 50.99
C LYS A 514 -101.23 32.78 51.36
N TYR A 515 -102.29 32.29 52.02
CA TYR A 515 -103.43 33.09 52.48
C TYR A 515 -103.74 32.79 53.96
N ILE A 516 -104.18 33.80 54.71
CA ILE A 516 -104.72 33.68 56.07
C ILE A 516 -106.17 34.18 56.09
N LYS A 517 -107.02 33.64 56.95
CA LYS A 517 -108.41 34.11 57.13
C LYS A 517 -108.43 35.19 58.22
N ARG A 518 -109.02 36.36 57.93
CA ARG A 518 -109.32 37.40 58.93
C ARG A 518 -110.74 37.92 58.64
N HIS A 519 -111.61 37.92 59.65
CA HIS A 519 -113.05 38.29 59.51
C HIS A 519 -113.75 37.64 58.30
N GLY A 520 -113.62 36.30 58.16
CA GLY A 520 -114.30 35.54 57.11
C GLY A 520 -113.78 35.73 55.68
N LYS A 521 -112.90 36.69 55.40
CA LYS A 521 -112.28 36.91 54.08
C LYS A 521 -110.84 36.37 54.02
N LYS A 522 -110.48 35.71 52.92
CA LYS A 522 -109.10 35.26 52.66
C LYS A 522 -108.25 36.48 52.28
N ILE A 523 -107.22 36.78 53.07
CA ILE A 523 -106.22 37.82 52.75
C ILE A 523 -104.85 37.18 52.52
N LEU A 524 -104.06 37.73 51.59
CA LEU A 524 -102.72 37.26 51.26
C LEU A 524 -101.80 37.44 52.47
N ASN A 525 -101.04 36.39 52.83
CA ASN A 525 -100.15 36.43 53.99
C ASN A 525 -99.01 37.44 53.75
N PRO A 526 -98.88 38.51 54.56
CA PRO A 526 -97.83 39.53 54.36
C PRO A 526 -96.39 38.99 54.46
N ARG A 527 -96.20 37.78 55.02
CA ARG A 527 -94.90 37.10 55.11
C ARG A 527 -94.59 36.17 53.92
N TYR A 528 -95.43 36.12 52.88
CA TYR A 528 -95.21 35.31 51.69
C TYR A 528 -94.38 36.09 50.63
N LYS A 529 -93.07 35.80 50.50
CA LYS A 529 -92.13 36.51 49.59
C LYS A 529 -92.08 35.91 48.17
N GLY A 530 -91.94 36.77 47.14
CA GLY A 530 -92.02 36.45 45.70
C GLY A 530 -90.71 36.09 44.97
N TYR A 531 -90.83 35.69 43.70
CA TYR A 531 -89.74 35.24 42.81
C TYR A 531 -88.77 36.38 42.43
N LYS A 532 -87.47 36.09 42.30
CA LYS A 532 -86.49 37.03 41.74
C LYS A 532 -85.90 36.53 40.41
N PRO A 533 -85.63 37.42 39.45
CA PRO A 533 -84.97 37.05 38.20
C PRO A 533 -83.50 36.70 38.43
N LYS A 534 -83.05 35.54 37.92
CA LYS A 534 -81.63 35.14 37.91
C LYS A 534 -81.15 34.97 36.47
N LYS A 535 -80.04 35.61 36.12
CA LYS A 535 -79.37 35.42 34.81
C LYS A 535 -78.76 34.02 34.77
N VAL A 536 -79.12 33.23 33.77
CA VAL A 536 -78.65 31.85 33.57
C VAL A 536 -77.71 31.77 32.37
N ARG A 537 -76.78 30.81 32.40
CA ARG A 537 -75.85 30.54 31.29
C ARG A 537 -76.58 30.30 29.96
N THR A 538 -76.08 30.92 28.90
CA THR A 538 -76.49 30.61 27.53
C THR A 538 -75.69 29.41 27.03
N THR A 539 -76.36 28.39 26.47
CA THR A 539 -75.72 27.21 25.90
C THR A 539 -75.77 27.22 24.37
N ILE A 540 -74.75 26.67 23.72
CA ILE A 540 -74.72 26.48 22.26
C ILE A 540 -75.54 25.23 21.91
N LYS A 541 -76.28 25.26 20.79
CA LYS A 541 -77.04 24.10 20.31
C LYS A 541 -76.07 22.98 19.90
N ARG A 542 -76.51 21.73 20.06
CA ARG A 542 -75.77 20.57 19.52
C ARG A 542 -75.84 20.62 17.99
N GLY A 543 -74.72 20.35 17.33
CA GLY A 543 -74.62 20.35 15.87
C GLY A 543 -73.17 20.49 15.41
N VAL A 544 -72.96 20.46 14.10
CA VAL A 544 -71.65 20.66 13.47
C VAL A 544 -71.47 22.12 13.14
N TYR A 545 -70.32 22.68 13.52
CA TYR A 545 -69.99 24.07 13.29
C TYR A 545 -68.71 24.17 12.46
N ASN A 546 -68.75 25.03 11.43
CA ASN A 546 -67.54 25.47 10.73
C ASN A 546 -66.76 26.43 11.65
N LEU A 547 -65.47 26.19 11.79
CA LEU A 547 -64.55 26.92 12.67
C LEU A 547 -63.55 27.79 11.88
N ASN A 548 -63.85 28.09 10.62
CA ASN A 548 -62.98 28.85 9.72
C ASN A 548 -62.93 30.37 10.03
N TYR A 549 -63.60 30.83 11.10
CA TYR A 549 -63.79 32.25 11.40
C TYR A 549 -62.78 32.82 12.40
N GLY A 550 -61.69 32.09 12.67
CA GLY A 550 -60.60 32.48 13.56
C GLY A 550 -60.68 31.88 14.97
N GLN A 551 -59.52 31.85 15.64
CA GLN A 551 -59.35 31.39 17.01
C GLN A 551 -58.62 32.42 17.88
N ILE A 552 -58.93 32.41 19.17
CA ILE A 552 -58.35 33.34 20.14
C ILE A 552 -57.82 32.54 21.32
N VAL A 553 -56.57 32.81 21.71
CA VAL A 553 -55.96 32.26 22.91
C VAL A 553 -56.00 33.34 23.99
N GLN A 554 -56.71 33.07 25.09
CA GLN A 554 -56.84 33.97 26.22
C GLN A 554 -56.69 33.17 27.52
N GLY A 555 -55.71 33.54 28.36
CA GLY A 555 -55.47 32.85 29.64
C GLY A 555 -55.09 31.38 29.48
N GLY A 556 -54.32 31.02 28.44
CA GLY A 556 -53.96 29.64 28.13
C GLY A 556 -55.10 28.78 27.54
N VAL A 557 -56.27 29.37 27.32
CA VAL A 557 -57.44 28.66 26.78
C VAL A 557 -57.72 29.12 25.35
N THR A 558 -57.83 28.15 24.42
CA THR A 558 -58.20 28.40 23.03
C THR A 558 -59.72 28.44 22.85
N TYR A 559 -60.21 29.49 22.22
CA TYR A 559 -61.60 29.70 21.84
C TYR A 559 -61.72 29.74 20.31
N TYR A 560 -62.63 28.95 19.74
CA TYR A 560 -62.93 28.94 18.30
C TYR A 560 -64.20 29.74 18.02
N LYS A 561 -64.19 30.57 16.97
CA LYS A 561 -65.39 31.25 16.48
C LYS A 561 -66.17 30.31 15.56
N THR A 562 -67.41 30.03 15.94
CA THR A 562 -68.31 29.14 15.18
C THR A 562 -69.00 29.88 14.04
N SER A 563 -69.51 29.15 13.05
CA SER A 563 -70.37 29.68 11.97
C SER A 563 -71.61 30.45 12.46
N SER A 564 -72.05 30.22 13.70
CA SER A 564 -73.12 31.01 14.32
C SER A 564 -72.67 32.36 14.88
N GLY A 565 -71.40 32.74 14.69
CA GLY A 565 -70.83 34.02 15.10
C GLY A 565 -70.42 34.11 16.57
N VAL A 566 -70.52 33.02 17.33
CA VAL A 566 -70.23 32.95 18.78
C VAL A 566 -68.99 32.10 19.04
N TYR A 567 -68.35 32.29 20.19
CA TYR A 567 -67.13 31.57 20.58
C TYR A 567 -67.43 30.38 21.49
N ALA A 568 -66.65 29.32 21.34
CA ALA A 568 -66.67 28.14 22.19
C ALA A 568 -65.25 27.70 22.54
N LYS A 569 -65.05 27.11 23.72
CA LYS A 569 -63.74 26.57 24.11
C LYS A 569 -63.39 25.37 23.23
N SER A 570 -62.09 25.15 22.98
CA SER A 570 -61.61 23.95 22.29
C SER A 570 -62.11 22.65 22.93
N SER A 571 -62.20 22.60 24.26
CA SER A 571 -62.72 21.43 25.00
C SER A 571 -64.23 21.18 24.87
N SER A 572 -64.99 22.17 24.39
CA SER A 572 -66.44 22.07 24.19
C SER A 572 -66.82 21.25 22.95
N PHE A 573 -65.88 20.98 22.06
CA PHE A 573 -66.09 20.13 20.89
C PHE A 573 -65.71 18.67 21.18
N ASP A 574 -66.38 17.77 20.47
CA ASP A 574 -66.00 16.36 20.42
C ASP A 574 -65.14 16.11 19.18
N TRP A 575 -63.83 16.04 19.39
CA TRP A 575 -62.86 15.85 18.32
C TRP A 575 -62.77 14.40 17.83
N LYS A 576 -63.47 13.45 18.47
CA LYS A 576 -63.48 12.04 18.05
C LYS A 576 -64.65 11.68 17.13
N ALA A 577 -65.63 12.58 16.97
CA ALA A 577 -66.74 12.37 16.06
C ALA A 577 -66.29 12.47 14.60
N ASN A 578 -66.80 11.60 13.71
CA ASN A 578 -66.40 11.49 12.30
C ASN A 578 -66.47 12.81 11.50
N GLU A 579 -67.35 13.74 11.88
CA GLU A 579 -67.51 15.02 11.20
C GLU A 579 -66.55 16.12 11.70
N SER A 580 -65.79 15.86 12.77
CA SER A 580 -64.86 16.82 13.39
C SER A 580 -63.47 16.79 12.75
N VAL A 581 -63.00 17.94 12.30
CA VAL A 581 -61.61 18.21 11.89
C VAL A 581 -61.08 19.33 12.78
N LYS A 582 -60.18 18.96 13.71
CA LYS A 582 -59.65 19.91 14.70
C LYS A 582 -58.77 20.96 14.02
N PRO A 583 -59.03 22.27 14.23
CA PRO A 583 -58.15 23.32 13.73
C PRO A 583 -56.72 23.19 14.27
N PHE A 584 -55.74 23.57 13.45
CA PHE A 584 -54.35 23.62 13.89
C PHE A 584 -54.18 24.51 15.12
N GLY A 585 -53.28 24.08 16.01
CA GLY A 585 -52.92 24.85 17.19
C GLY A 585 -52.11 26.10 16.83
N PRO A 586 -52.05 27.09 17.73
CA PRO A 586 -51.30 28.34 17.53
C PRO A 586 -49.86 28.14 17.06
N SER A 587 -49.11 27.20 17.66
CA SER A 587 -47.71 26.95 17.29
C SER A 587 -47.55 26.47 15.84
N LYS A 588 -48.45 25.59 15.36
CA LYS A 588 -48.41 25.07 13.99
C LYS A 588 -48.84 26.14 12.96
N ILE A 589 -49.75 27.04 13.35
CA ILE A 589 -50.16 28.16 12.50
C ILE A 589 -49.05 29.19 12.39
N LEU A 590 -48.37 29.49 13.50
CA LEU A 590 -47.24 30.39 13.51
C LEU A 590 -46.08 29.83 12.69
N ALA A 591 -45.81 28.52 12.77
CA ALA A 591 -44.83 27.85 11.91
C ALA A 591 -45.20 28.01 10.42
N GLN A 592 -46.41 27.62 10.01
CA GLN A 592 -46.87 27.81 8.63
C GLN A 592 -46.88 29.29 8.18
N THR A 593 -47.05 30.24 9.09
CA THR A 593 -47.02 31.67 8.78
C THR A 593 -45.58 32.17 8.61
N ALA A 594 -44.65 31.64 9.39
CA ALA A 594 -43.21 31.86 9.19
C ALA A 594 -42.75 31.25 7.86
N ASP A 595 -43.18 30.03 7.55
CA ASP A 595 -42.85 29.30 6.31
C ASP A 595 -43.55 29.85 5.03
N MET A 596 -44.41 30.88 5.13
CA MET A 596 -45.08 31.47 3.96
C MET A 596 -44.85 32.98 3.85
N LYS A 597 -44.52 33.64 4.96
CA LYS A 597 -44.43 35.10 5.07
C LYS A 597 -43.27 35.56 5.95
N GLY A 598 -42.38 34.63 6.29
CA GLY A 598 -41.15 34.92 6.99
C GLY A 598 -40.23 35.80 6.16
N LYS A 599 -39.33 36.49 6.84
CA LYS A 599 -38.24 37.24 6.23
C LYS A 599 -36.96 36.99 7.00
N VAL A 600 -35.84 37.00 6.28
CA VAL A 600 -34.48 36.84 6.83
C VAL A 600 -33.75 38.18 6.76
N GLU A 601 -33.20 38.60 7.89
CA GLU A 601 -32.41 39.83 8.01
C GLU A 601 -31.07 39.72 7.27
N VAL A 602 -30.64 40.82 6.65
CA VAL A 602 -29.35 40.93 5.94
C VAL A 602 -28.35 41.75 6.76
N TYR A 603 -27.07 41.45 6.59
CA TYR A 603 -25.96 42.00 7.37
C TYR A 603 -24.91 42.66 6.46
N SER A 604 -24.22 43.69 6.95
CA SER A 604 -23.11 44.34 6.21
C SER A 604 -21.77 43.60 6.33
N ALA A 605 -21.64 42.73 7.34
CA ALA A 605 -20.48 41.87 7.55
C ALA A 605 -20.96 40.53 8.14
N PRO A 606 -20.21 39.43 7.95
CA PRO A 606 -20.58 38.08 8.40
C PRO A 606 -20.33 37.89 9.91
N THR A 607 -20.79 38.85 10.71
CA THR A 607 -20.63 38.87 12.16
C THR A 607 -21.92 39.36 12.83
N LYS A 608 -22.11 38.95 14.08
CA LYS A 608 -23.17 39.50 14.93
C LYS A 608 -22.90 40.99 15.16
N GLY A 609 -23.96 41.81 15.16
CA GLY A 609 -23.83 43.26 15.38
C GLY A 609 -23.74 44.10 14.09
N SER A 610 -23.87 43.49 12.91
CA SER A 610 -23.78 44.16 11.61
C SER A 610 -25.09 44.15 10.82
N ALA A 611 -26.25 44.00 11.48
CA ALA A 611 -27.54 44.00 10.80
C ALA A 611 -27.84 45.36 10.16
N VAL A 612 -28.31 45.35 8.90
CA VAL A 612 -28.56 46.56 8.09
C VAL A 612 -30.05 46.94 7.96
N ASN A 613 -30.90 46.37 8.82
CA ASN A 613 -32.33 46.73 8.98
C ASN A 613 -33.16 46.59 7.69
N TRP A 614 -32.81 45.62 6.85
CA TRP A 614 -33.59 45.19 5.71
C TRP A 614 -33.54 43.66 5.58
N ALA A 615 -34.54 43.08 4.91
CA ALA A 615 -34.73 41.65 4.91
C ALA A 615 -35.34 41.11 3.62
N LEU A 616 -34.92 39.91 3.27
CA LEU A 616 -35.41 39.14 2.13
C LEU A 616 -36.61 38.29 2.56
N LYS A 617 -37.53 38.03 1.62
CA LYS A 617 -38.70 37.20 1.89
C LYS A 617 -38.32 35.73 1.80
N ASP A 618 -38.99 34.91 2.59
CA ASP A 618 -38.98 33.46 2.41
C ASP A 618 -39.31 33.07 0.96
N GLY A 619 -38.54 32.14 0.39
CA GLY A 619 -38.67 31.71 -1.00
C GLY A 619 -38.04 32.64 -2.05
N THR A 620 -37.26 33.66 -1.66
CA THR A 620 -36.55 34.53 -2.61
C THR A 620 -35.27 33.83 -3.09
N GLY A 621 -35.10 33.63 -4.40
CA GLY A 621 -33.82 33.20 -5.00
C GLY A 621 -32.81 34.35 -5.03
N VAL A 622 -31.55 34.04 -4.71
CA VAL A 622 -30.43 35.00 -4.68
C VAL A 622 -29.15 34.34 -5.19
N ASP A 623 -28.34 35.11 -5.90
CA ASP A 623 -27.03 34.66 -6.37
C ASP A 623 -26.00 34.79 -5.25
N VAL A 624 -25.21 33.75 -5.02
CA VAL A 624 -24.06 33.75 -4.11
C VAL A 624 -22.83 34.23 -4.88
N VAL A 625 -22.15 35.21 -4.31
CA VAL A 625 -20.94 35.84 -4.86
C VAL A 625 -19.67 35.36 -4.14
N SER A 626 -19.81 35.05 -2.85
CA SER A 626 -18.76 34.45 -2.04
C SER A 626 -19.34 33.82 -0.78
N THR A 627 -18.59 32.92 -0.16
CA THR A 627 -18.89 32.44 1.19
C THR A 627 -17.97 33.13 2.20
N ALA A 628 -18.41 33.24 3.45
CA ALA A 628 -17.59 33.75 4.52
C ALA A 628 -17.82 32.97 5.81
N LYS A 629 -16.75 32.81 6.58
CA LYS A 629 -16.80 32.19 7.91
C LYS A 629 -16.45 33.23 8.95
N GLY A 630 -17.43 33.56 9.80
CA GLY A 630 -17.24 34.51 10.89
C GLY A 630 -16.59 33.86 12.11
N ALA A 631 -16.11 34.67 13.04
CA ALA A 631 -15.50 34.24 14.30
C ALA A 631 -16.34 33.31 15.18
N ASP A 632 -17.67 33.28 15.00
CA ASP A 632 -18.54 32.32 15.69
C ASP A 632 -18.58 30.94 15.02
N GLY A 633 -17.70 30.71 14.04
CA GLY A 633 -17.57 29.48 13.26
C GLY A 633 -18.71 29.25 12.27
N LYS A 634 -19.65 30.20 12.16
CA LYS A 634 -20.80 30.07 11.28
C LYS A 634 -20.49 30.55 9.88
N GLU A 635 -21.13 29.87 8.94
CA GLU A 635 -21.04 30.17 7.53
C GLU A 635 -22.11 31.18 7.11
N TRP A 636 -21.69 32.10 6.26
CA TRP A 636 -22.46 33.20 5.72
C TRP A 636 -22.29 33.21 4.20
N TYR A 637 -23.37 33.52 3.50
CA TYR A 637 -23.34 33.73 2.06
C TYR A 637 -23.40 35.22 1.78
N TYR A 638 -22.43 35.71 1.02
CA TYR A 638 -22.48 37.05 0.46
C TYR A 638 -23.27 36.99 -0.82
N ILE A 639 -24.42 37.65 -0.83
CA ILE A 639 -25.41 37.49 -1.88
C ILE A 639 -25.58 38.78 -2.69
N LYS A 640 -25.88 38.62 -3.97
CA LYS A 640 -26.33 39.68 -4.86
C LYS A 640 -27.84 39.58 -5.07
N TYR A 641 -28.53 40.71 -4.98
CA TYR A 641 -29.98 40.79 -5.09
C TYR A 641 -30.41 42.06 -5.85
N ASP A 642 -31.40 41.93 -6.75
CA ASP A 642 -32.05 43.07 -7.43
C ASP A 642 -31.05 44.03 -8.09
N GLY A 643 -30.16 43.47 -8.93
CA GLY A 643 -29.18 44.21 -9.74
C GLY A 643 -27.94 44.68 -8.98
N ASP A 644 -28.10 45.41 -7.89
CA ASP A 644 -27.02 46.17 -7.22
C ASP A 644 -27.03 46.12 -5.68
N LYS A 645 -27.90 45.33 -5.05
CA LYS A 645 -27.91 45.20 -3.57
C LYS A 645 -27.11 43.99 -3.15
N TYR A 646 -26.22 44.21 -2.18
CA TYR A 646 -25.37 43.17 -1.62
C TYR A 646 -25.53 43.10 -0.11
N GLY A 647 -25.24 41.92 0.44
CA GLY A 647 -25.13 41.75 1.88
C GLY A 647 -24.95 40.29 2.27
N TYR A 648 -24.69 40.08 3.55
CA TYR A 648 -24.47 38.77 4.13
C TYR A 648 -25.78 38.21 4.71
N VAL A 649 -26.04 36.94 4.41
CA VAL A 649 -27.09 36.15 5.05
C VAL A 649 -26.49 34.88 5.66
N PRO A 650 -26.97 34.41 6.83
CA PRO A 650 -26.50 33.14 7.39
C PRO A 650 -26.87 31.96 6.49
N ALA A 651 -25.91 31.08 6.16
CA ALA A 651 -26.12 29.91 5.30
C ALA A 651 -27.24 28.97 5.80
N LYS A 652 -27.41 28.88 7.12
CA LYS A 652 -28.50 28.09 7.75
C LYS A 652 -29.93 28.60 7.44
N LEU A 653 -30.04 29.82 6.89
CA LEU A 653 -31.31 30.47 6.53
C LEU A 653 -31.50 30.49 5.01
N THR A 654 -30.84 29.58 4.31
CA THR A 654 -30.97 29.33 2.89
C THR A 654 -31.20 27.85 2.64
N ASN A 655 -31.74 27.53 1.47
CA ASN A 655 -32.04 26.18 1.00
C ASN A 655 -31.53 26.03 -0.44
N THR A 656 -31.14 24.82 -0.78
CA THR A 656 -30.49 24.44 -2.04
C THR A 656 -31.30 23.37 -2.80
N LYS A 657 -32.59 23.23 -2.47
CA LYS A 657 -33.45 22.11 -2.94
C LYS A 657 -34.44 22.51 -4.03
N GLY A 658 -34.46 23.77 -4.46
CA GLY A 658 -35.25 24.22 -5.59
C GLY A 658 -34.64 23.76 -6.92
N ASP A 659 -35.48 23.60 -7.95
CA ASP A 659 -35.05 23.14 -9.28
C ASP A 659 -34.06 24.11 -10.00
N ILE A 660 -33.91 25.32 -9.46
CA ILE A 660 -32.98 26.37 -9.93
C ILE A 660 -31.90 26.71 -8.90
N ASP A 661 -31.91 26.04 -7.74
CA ASP A 661 -30.89 26.27 -6.73
C ASP A 661 -29.63 25.48 -7.10
N ASP A 662 -28.48 26.09 -6.87
CA ASP A 662 -27.15 25.55 -7.08
C ASP A 662 -26.32 25.80 -5.82
N GLU A 663 -25.77 24.72 -5.27
CA GLU A 663 -25.01 24.82 -4.03
C GLU A 663 -23.76 25.69 -4.25
N PRO A 664 -23.45 26.61 -3.33
CA PRO A 664 -22.25 27.44 -3.48
C PRO A 664 -21.01 26.56 -3.65
N HIS A 665 -20.37 26.66 -4.81
CA HIS A 665 -19.19 25.90 -5.19
C HIS A 665 -18.08 26.86 -5.63
N ASN A 666 -16.84 26.37 -5.67
CA ASN A 666 -15.72 27.16 -6.14
C ASN A 666 -15.78 27.25 -7.68
N PRO A 667 -15.92 28.44 -8.28
CA PRO A 667 -16.04 28.59 -9.74
C PRO A 667 -14.78 28.15 -10.52
N ALA A 668 -13.63 27.96 -9.85
CA ALA A 668 -12.43 27.40 -10.47
C ALA A 668 -12.45 25.87 -10.61
N ALA A 669 -13.41 25.18 -9.97
CA ALA A 669 -13.55 23.73 -10.05
C ALA A 669 -14.57 23.27 -11.11
N ASP A 670 -15.25 24.22 -11.77
CA ASP A 670 -16.41 23.97 -12.65
C ASP A 670 -16.09 24.24 -14.14
N SER A 671 -14.80 24.28 -14.50
CA SER A 671 -14.42 24.09 -15.89
C SER A 671 -14.56 22.61 -16.23
N ASP A 672 -15.71 22.23 -16.78
CA ASP A 672 -15.84 21.09 -17.68
C ASP A 672 -14.96 21.35 -18.93
N THR A 673 -13.65 21.28 -18.75
CA THR A 673 -12.77 20.76 -19.78
C THR A 673 -12.85 19.26 -19.67
N GLU A 674 -13.17 18.61 -20.80
CA GLU A 674 -12.98 17.18 -20.95
C GLU A 674 -11.66 16.77 -20.30
N ASP A 675 -11.69 15.62 -19.63
CA ASP A 675 -10.54 14.86 -19.15
C ASP A 675 -9.65 14.47 -20.35
N ASP A 676 -9.05 15.46 -20.97
CA ASP A 676 -7.70 15.39 -21.49
C ASP A 676 -6.87 15.96 -20.36
N SER A 677 -6.32 15.08 -19.54
CA SER A 677 -5.18 15.40 -18.71
C SER A 677 -4.00 15.74 -19.64
N THR A 678 -4.06 16.88 -20.32
CA THR A 678 -2.89 17.73 -20.35
C THR A 678 -2.76 18.22 -18.92
N ASP A 679 -2.06 17.40 -18.13
CA ASP A 679 -1.05 17.90 -17.22
C ASP A 679 -0.67 19.29 -17.72
N THR A 680 -1.12 20.36 -17.05
CA THR A 680 -0.49 21.66 -17.26
C THR A 680 0.91 21.45 -16.74
N THR A 681 1.75 20.86 -17.58
CA THR A 681 3.17 20.72 -17.37
C THR A 681 3.60 22.13 -17.04
N GLN A 682 4.03 22.31 -15.81
CA GLN A 682 4.82 23.47 -15.45
C GLN A 682 6.00 23.38 -16.41
N ASP A 683 5.96 24.13 -17.52
CA ASP A 683 6.86 23.85 -18.63
C ASP A 683 8.29 24.03 -18.13
N ALA A 684 8.92 22.88 -18.00
CA ALA A 684 10.28 22.71 -17.61
C ALA A 684 11.15 23.46 -18.61
N GLN A 685 12.16 24.16 -18.12
CA GLN A 685 13.15 24.73 -19.02
C GLN A 685 13.96 23.58 -19.60
N THR A 686 13.97 23.46 -20.94
CA THR A 686 14.80 22.48 -21.65
C THR A 686 16.26 22.93 -21.63
N ILE A 687 17.11 22.16 -20.96
CA ILE A 687 18.55 22.40 -20.87
C ILE A 687 19.26 21.52 -21.89
N ARG A 688 20.19 22.10 -22.66
CA ARG A 688 21.05 21.38 -23.60
C ARG A 688 22.46 21.28 -23.04
N VAL A 689 22.92 20.06 -22.79
CA VAL A 689 24.26 19.74 -22.32
C VAL A 689 25.17 19.46 -23.52
N THR A 690 26.34 20.09 -23.54
CA THR A 690 27.37 19.88 -24.59
C THR A 690 28.76 19.88 -23.99
N LEU A 691 29.71 19.19 -24.64
CA LEU A 691 31.10 19.15 -24.17
C LEU A 691 31.87 20.43 -24.55
N PRO A 692 32.76 20.94 -23.67
CA PRO A 692 33.58 22.13 -23.93
C PRO A 692 34.44 22.03 -25.21
N GLU A 693 35.03 20.86 -25.44
CA GLU A 693 35.85 20.55 -26.63
C GLU A 693 35.03 20.25 -27.90
N LYS A 694 33.70 20.20 -27.78
CA LYS A 694 32.70 19.92 -28.83
C LYS A 694 32.76 18.53 -29.44
N ILE A 695 33.92 18.09 -29.92
CA ILE A 695 34.10 16.79 -30.56
C ILE A 695 35.08 15.92 -29.77
N LEU A 696 34.80 14.62 -29.75
CA LEU A 696 35.72 13.61 -29.26
C LEU A 696 36.26 12.82 -30.46
N ILE A 697 37.58 12.74 -30.59
CA ILE A 697 38.28 12.09 -31.72
C ILE A 697 38.74 10.71 -31.26
N ALA A 698 38.52 9.68 -32.08
CA ALA A 698 38.98 8.33 -31.77
C ALA A 698 40.52 8.28 -31.70
N ASP A 699 41.07 7.54 -30.73
CA ASP A 699 42.51 7.52 -30.44
C ASP A 699 43.38 7.18 -31.66
N ASN A 700 42.90 6.27 -32.51
CA ASN A 700 43.59 5.84 -33.73
C ASN A 700 43.44 6.84 -34.90
N CYS A 701 42.60 7.86 -34.76
CA CYS A 701 42.35 8.92 -35.74
C CYS A 701 42.97 10.27 -35.36
N ILE A 702 43.72 10.32 -34.26
CA ILE A 702 44.45 11.51 -33.82
C ILE A 702 45.52 11.86 -34.87
N GLY A 703 45.41 13.05 -35.46
CA GLY A 703 46.36 13.56 -36.47
C GLY A 703 45.93 13.44 -37.93
N ILE A 704 44.75 12.89 -38.23
CA ILE A 704 44.17 12.89 -39.59
C ILE A 704 43.68 14.31 -39.93
N GLU A 705 44.05 14.81 -41.12
CA GLU A 705 43.75 16.20 -41.56
C GLU A 705 42.24 16.49 -41.70
N ASN A 706 41.44 15.50 -42.11
CA ASN A 706 40.00 15.64 -42.31
C ASN A 706 39.23 14.70 -41.38
N GLN A 707 38.65 15.27 -40.32
CA GLN A 707 37.79 14.54 -39.38
C GLN A 707 36.36 14.46 -39.93
N ARG A 708 35.77 13.26 -39.93
CA ARG A 708 34.35 13.07 -40.21
C ARG A 708 33.61 12.83 -38.90
N VAL A 709 32.74 13.78 -38.56
CA VAL A 709 32.07 13.85 -37.26
C VAL A 709 30.67 13.23 -37.35
N LEU A 710 30.37 12.32 -36.43
CA LEU A 710 29.02 11.80 -36.19
C LEU A 710 28.33 12.70 -35.15
N ASN A 711 27.22 13.34 -35.51
CA ASN A 711 26.39 14.03 -34.52
C ASN A 711 25.57 12.99 -33.77
N LEU A 712 25.74 12.92 -32.46
CA LEU A 712 25.13 11.88 -31.63
C LEU A 712 24.25 12.49 -30.54
N ASP A 713 22.98 12.12 -30.56
CA ASP A 713 22.02 12.48 -29.52
C ASP A 713 22.03 11.41 -28.42
N LEU A 714 22.40 11.83 -27.21
CA LEU A 714 22.48 10.98 -26.03
C LEU A 714 21.41 11.34 -24.99
N SER A 715 20.41 12.15 -25.36
CA SER A 715 19.37 12.64 -24.44
C SER A 715 18.61 11.50 -23.76
N SER A 716 18.35 10.40 -24.46
CA SER A 716 17.67 9.21 -23.93
C SER A 716 18.48 8.43 -22.90
N PHE A 717 19.80 8.64 -22.85
CA PHE A 717 20.73 7.97 -21.94
C PHE A 717 21.21 8.88 -20.81
N PHE A 718 20.91 10.18 -20.91
CA PHE A 718 21.29 11.21 -19.96
C PHE A 718 20.35 11.20 -18.74
N LYS A 719 20.89 10.96 -17.54
CA LYS A 719 20.12 10.96 -16.29
C LYS A 719 20.18 12.34 -15.65
N HIS A 720 19.02 12.94 -15.41
CA HIS A 720 18.90 14.16 -14.60
C HIS A 720 17.71 14.00 -13.65
N ASP A 721 17.88 14.37 -12.38
CA ASP A 721 16.80 14.37 -11.39
C ASP A 721 15.98 15.66 -11.55
N TYR A 722 14.66 15.54 -11.68
CA TYR A 722 13.80 16.71 -11.84
C TYR A 722 13.91 17.68 -10.64
N ASP A 723 14.18 17.14 -9.45
CA ASP A 723 14.30 17.89 -8.21
C ASP A 723 15.74 18.38 -7.93
N ASP A 724 16.71 18.14 -8.81
CA ASP A 724 18.08 18.63 -8.61
C ASP A 724 18.15 20.15 -8.75
N THR A 725 18.49 20.84 -7.65
CA THR A 725 18.65 22.30 -7.57
C THR A 725 20.05 22.82 -7.92
N SER A 726 21.00 21.95 -8.24
CA SER A 726 22.41 22.31 -8.42
C SER A 726 22.66 23.31 -9.56
N GLY A 727 21.80 23.32 -10.59
CA GLY A 727 21.85 24.25 -11.72
C GLY A 727 21.12 25.59 -11.50
N LEU A 728 20.42 25.78 -10.37
CA LEU A 728 19.60 26.96 -10.11
C LEU A 728 20.45 28.21 -9.86
N GLN A 729 20.18 29.26 -10.62
CA GLN A 729 20.85 30.54 -10.51
C GLN A 729 20.12 31.49 -9.55
N ALA A 730 20.83 32.53 -9.09
CA ALA A 730 20.25 33.55 -8.19
C ALA A 730 19.08 34.34 -8.80
N ASP A 731 18.94 34.34 -10.14
CA ASP A 731 17.83 34.96 -10.85
C ASP A 731 16.61 34.04 -11.05
N GLY A 732 16.71 32.77 -10.60
CA GLY A 732 15.67 31.75 -10.72
C GLY A 732 15.71 30.94 -12.01
N THR A 733 16.75 31.09 -12.86
CA THR A 733 16.94 30.30 -14.10
C THR A 733 17.84 29.07 -13.90
N TRP A 734 17.80 28.10 -14.82
CA TRP A 734 18.58 26.87 -14.77
C TRP A 734 19.71 26.82 -15.81
N GLN A 735 20.86 26.24 -15.43
CA GLN A 735 22.04 26.05 -16.29
C GLN A 735 22.66 24.66 -16.11
N MET A 736 23.37 24.17 -17.13
CA MET A 736 24.11 22.90 -17.06
C MET A 736 25.26 22.99 -16.05
N THR A 737 25.52 21.90 -15.34
CA THR A 737 26.56 21.79 -14.31
C THR A 737 27.78 21.01 -14.78
N ASP A 738 28.87 21.05 -14.01
CA ASP A 738 30.07 20.24 -14.29
C ASP A 738 29.80 18.73 -14.19
N ALA A 739 28.82 18.33 -13.37
CA ALA A 739 28.39 16.94 -13.26
C ALA A 739 27.69 16.48 -14.55
N ASP A 740 26.83 17.32 -15.12
CA ASP A 740 26.16 17.07 -16.40
C ASP A 740 27.15 16.88 -17.54
N VAL A 741 28.17 17.76 -17.59
CA VAL A 741 29.24 17.68 -18.60
C VAL A 741 30.07 16.41 -18.44
N SER A 742 30.32 15.98 -17.21
CA SER A 742 31.09 14.77 -16.93
C SER A 742 30.33 13.51 -17.34
N GLN A 743 29.03 13.45 -17.06
CA GLN A 743 28.17 12.35 -17.48
C GLN A 743 28.05 12.27 -19.01
N LEU A 744 27.84 13.41 -19.69
CA LEU A 744 27.79 13.43 -21.15
C LEU A 744 29.11 12.92 -21.76
N ARG A 745 30.25 13.23 -21.14
CA ARG A 745 31.57 12.79 -21.58
C ARG A 745 31.75 11.28 -21.44
N GLU A 746 31.29 10.70 -20.33
CA GLU A 746 31.32 9.26 -20.09
C GLU A 746 30.47 8.52 -21.13
N LEU A 747 29.20 8.93 -21.29
CA LEU A 747 28.28 8.39 -22.30
C LEU A 747 28.83 8.50 -23.73
N ALA A 748 29.50 9.63 -24.03
CA ALA A 748 30.09 9.85 -25.34
C ALA A 748 31.31 8.95 -25.60
N ASN A 749 32.17 8.72 -24.61
CA ASN A 749 33.30 7.80 -24.75
C ASN A 749 32.83 6.36 -24.96
N ASP A 750 31.77 5.93 -24.26
CA ASP A 750 31.18 4.61 -24.45
C ASP A 750 30.59 4.47 -25.87
N ALA A 751 29.86 5.49 -26.33
CA ALA A 751 29.30 5.50 -27.67
C ALA A 751 30.35 5.51 -28.79
N MET A 752 31.55 6.09 -28.56
CA MET A 752 32.66 6.02 -29.53
C MET A 752 33.15 4.59 -29.75
N ILE A 753 33.20 3.80 -28.68
CA ILE A 753 33.57 2.39 -28.74
C ILE A 753 32.47 1.60 -29.47
N GLU A 754 31.20 1.89 -29.14
CA GLU A 754 30.00 1.27 -29.73
C GLU A 754 29.91 1.48 -31.25
N HIS A 755 30.05 2.72 -31.72
CA HIS A 755 29.99 3.06 -33.15
C HIS A 755 31.26 2.69 -33.94
N ARG A 756 32.23 1.99 -33.32
CA ARG A 756 33.53 1.62 -33.90
C ARG A 756 34.19 2.81 -34.60
N VAL A 757 34.08 4.00 -34.01
CA VAL A 757 34.56 5.25 -34.58
C VAL A 757 36.08 5.11 -34.79
N GLY A 758 36.52 5.29 -36.03
CA GLY A 758 37.91 5.14 -36.45
C GLY A 758 38.31 3.76 -36.96
N LEU A 759 37.43 2.75 -37.02
CA LEU A 759 37.73 1.42 -37.57
C LEU A 759 37.04 1.18 -38.93
N PRO A 760 37.75 0.69 -39.96
CA PRO A 760 37.12 0.32 -41.23
C PRO A 760 36.45 -1.07 -41.14
N PRO A 761 35.31 -1.30 -41.83
CA PRO A 761 34.66 -2.60 -41.87
C PRO A 761 35.51 -3.64 -42.63
N THR A 762 35.59 -4.88 -42.12
CA THR A 762 36.43 -5.96 -42.67
C THR A 762 35.57 -7.13 -43.15
N SER A 763 35.74 -7.54 -44.42
CA SER A 763 35.11 -8.75 -44.98
C SER A 763 36.13 -9.52 -45.82
N ILE A 764 36.35 -10.79 -45.47
CA ILE A 764 37.36 -11.69 -46.04
C ILE A 764 36.67 -12.97 -46.50
N GLN A 765 36.75 -13.28 -47.79
CA GLN A 765 36.33 -14.57 -48.33
C GLN A 765 37.55 -15.49 -48.55
N VAL A 766 37.47 -16.72 -48.05
CA VAL A 766 38.48 -17.77 -48.26
C VAL A 766 37.85 -18.91 -49.06
N THR A 767 38.49 -19.33 -50.15
CA THR A 767 38.01 -20.41 -51.03
C THR A 767 38.77 -21.72 -50.80
N GLU A 768 38.20 -22.86 -51.19
CA GLU A 768 38.82 -24.21 -51.05
C GLU A 768 40.28 -24.25 -51.51
N ALA A 769 40.59 -23.60 -52.65
CA ALA A 769 41.94 -23.59 -53.22
C ALA A 769 43.00 -22.97 -52.28
N GLN A 770 42.57 -22.08 -51.39
CA GLN A 770 43.39 -21.35 -50.44
C GLN A 770 43.49 -22.05 -49.07
N MET A 771 42.56 -22.96 -48.73
CA MET A 771 42.51 -23.70 -47.45
C MET A 771 43.53 -24.85 -47.42
N LYS A 772 44.81 -24.54 -47.62
CA LYS A 772 45.93 -25.50 -47.65
C LYS A 772 47.10 -25.00 -46.80
N GLY A 773 47.91 -25.93 -46.28
CA GLY A 773 49.09 -25.57 -45.49
C GLY A 773 48.73 -24.90 -44.16
N ASN A 774 49.16 -23.65 -43.96
CA ASN A 774 48.89 -22.93 -42.70
C ASN A 774 47.40 -22.60 -42.49
N LEU A 775 46.60 -22.63 -43.54
CA LEU A 775 45.15 -22.38 -43.51
C LEU A 775 44.31 -23.67 -43.44
N ASP A 776 44.93 -24.85 -43.29
CA ASP A 776 44.22 -26.14 -43.22
C ASP A 776 43.27 -26.23 -42.01
N PHE A 777 43.53 -25.45 -40.96
CA PHE A 777 42.62 -25.37 -39.81
C PHE A 777 41.23 -24.85 -40.18
N LEU A 778 41.09 -24.10 -41.28
CA LEU A 778 39.81 -23.57 -41.77
C LEU A 778 38.84 -24.69 -42.19
N ASN A 779 39.32 -25.89 -42.50
CA ASN A 779 38.47 -27.05 -42.83
C ASN A 779 37.68 -27.59 -41.63
N GLN A 780 38.02 -27.18 -40.41
CA GLN A 780 37.38 -27.60 -39.16
C GLN A 780 36.60 -26.47 -38.47
N VAL A 781 36.54 -25.31 -39.11
CA VAL A 781 35.88 -24.11 -38.58
C VAL A 781 34.40 -24.19 -38.91
N CYS A 782 33.57 -23.81 -37.95
CA CYS A 782 32.13 -23.83 -38.07
C CYS A 782 31.56 -22.40 -38.17
N LEU A 783 30.27 -22.29 -38.49
CA LEU A 783 29.57 -21.00 -38.47
C LEU A 783 29.66 -20.37 -37.07
N ASN A 784 29.73 -19.04 -37.00
CA ASN A 784 29.89 -18.25 -35.77
C ASN A 784 31.26 -18.38 -35.06
N ASP A 785 32.18 -19.26 -35.50
CA ASP A 785 33.54 -19.32 -34.93
C ASP A 785 34.28 -17.99 -35.10
N ARG A 786 35.08 -17.63 -34.09
CA ARG A 786 35.81 -16.35 -34.04
C ARG A 786 37.29 -16.55 -34.34
N ILE A 787 37.81 -15.84 -35.33
CA ILE A 787 39.18 -15.96 -35.84
C ILE A 787 39.89 -14.60 -35.69
N GLY A 788 41.10 -14.60 -35.15
CA GLY A 788 41.94 -13.40 -35.12
C GLY A 788 42.36 -13.00 -36.53
N ILE A 789 42.27 -11.71 -36.88
CA ILE A 789 42.79 -11.13 -38.12
C ILE A 789 43.96 -10.22 -37.76
N GLU A 790 45.09 -10.41 -38.44
CA GLU A 790 46.27 -9.58 -38.32
C GLU A 790 46.57 -8.92 -39.68
N ASP A 791 46.47 -7.58 -39.74
CA ASP A 791 46.92 -6.78 -40.87
C ASP A 791 48.18 -5.97 -40.48
N ASP A 792 49.34 -6.50 -40.87
CA ASP A 792 50.66 -5.92 -40.59
C ASP A 792 50.84 -4.50 -41.19
N LYS A 793 50.10 -4.13 -42.24
CA LYS A 793 50.21 -2.81 -42.89
C LYS A 793 49.32 -1.76 -42.25
N ALA A 794 48.15 -2.15 -41.77
CA ALA A 794 47.22 -1.26 -41.07
C ALA A 794 47.52 -1.16 -39.56
N GLY A 795 48.36 -2.05 -39.01
CA GLY A 795 48.62 -2.12 -37.58
C GLY A 795 47.40 -2.59 -36.78
N VAL A 796 46.47 -3.28 -37.44
CA VAL A 796 45.19 -3.70 -36.88
C VAL A 796 45.29 -5.17 -36.47
N HIS A 797 45.03 -5.44 -35.19
CA HIS A 797 44.78 -6.77 -34.66
C HIS A 797 43.33 -6.80 -34.20
N THR A 798 42.48 -7.51 -34.93
CA THR A 798 41.04 -7.59 -34.64
C THR A 798 40.58 -9.05 -34.62
N THR A 799 39.38 -9.31 -34.11
CA THR A 799 38.74 -10.63 -34.19
C THR A 799 37.52 -10.52 -35.08
N ALA A 800 37.35 -11.49 -35.97
CA ALA A 800 36.24 -11.55 -36.91
C ALA A 800 35.51 -12.89 -36.78
N GLU A 801 34.24 -12.89 -37.16
CA GLU A 801 33.37 -14.07 -37.08
C GLU A 801 33.17 -14.69 -38.45
N VAL A 802 33.04 -16.00 -38.50
CA VAL A 802 32.61 -16.73 -39.69
C VAL A 802 31.12 -16.45 -39.91
N SER A 803 30.83 -15.53 -40.82
CA SER A 803 29.48 -15.01 -41.07
C SER A 803 28.69 -15.84 -42.09
N SER A 804 29.38 -16.59 -42.95
CA SER A 804 28.73 -17.57 -43.83
C SER A 804 29.70 -18.63 -44.36
N THR A 805 29.14 -19.78 -44.72
CA THR A 805 29.87 -20.90 -45.30
C THR A 805 29.08 -21.52 -46.47
N GLU A 806 29.81 -21.98 -47.49
CA GLU A 806 29.30 -22.79 -48.58
C GLU A 806 29.96 -24.17 -48.50
N TRP A 807 29.17 -25.22 -48.28
CA TRP A 807 29.63 -26.58 -48.05
C TRP A 807 29.25 -27.51 -49.19
N ASP A 808 30.22 -28.27 -49.71
CA ASP A 808 29.99 -29.36 -50.66
C ASP A 808 29.64 -30.63 -49.87
N ALA A 809 28.36 -30.98 -49.85
CA ALA A 809 27.84 -32.10 -49.07
C ALA A 809 28.22 -33.47 -49.64
N LEU A 810 28.63 -33.56 -50.92
CA LEU A 810 29.02 -34.82 -51.56
C LEU A 810 30.50 -35.15 -51.31
N ASN A 811 31.34 -34.12 -51.20
CA ASN A 811 32.79 -34.27 -51.00
C ASN A 811 33.24 -33.93 -49.57
N HIS A 812 32.32 -33.51 -48.70
CA HIS A 812 32.54 -33.14 -47.30
C HIS A 812 33.66 -32.10 -47.13
N LYS A 813 33.57 -30.99 -47.87
CA LYS A 813 34.56 -29.91 -47.85
C LYS A 813 33.92 -28.54 -48.09
N TYR A 814 34.56 -27.49 -47.58
CA TYR A 814 34.14 -26.12 -47.85
C TYR A 814 34.48 -25.69 -49.28
N ILE A 815 33.51 -25.08 -49.96
CA ILE A 815 33.69 -24.36 -51.23
C ILE A 815 34.22 -22.96 -50.92
N SER A 816 33.57 -22.26 -49.98
CA SER A 816 34.01 -20.97 -49.47
C SER A 816 33.59 -20.73 -48.02
N ILE A 817 34.37 -19.91 -47.30
CA ILE A 817 34.09 -19.41 -45.94
C ILE A 817 34.24 -17.90 -45.99
N ASN A 818 33.21 -17.18 -45.55
CA ASN A 818 33.26 -15.74 -45.38
C ASN A 818 33.48 -15.41 -43.90
N ILE A 819 34.53 -14.65 -43.63
CA ILE A 819 34.93 -14.16 -42.31
C ILE A 819 34.77 -12.65 -42.35
N GLY A 820 33.86 -12.12 -41.54
CA GLY A 820 33.50 -10.70 -41.55
C GLY A 820 33.51 -10.09 -40.17
N ASP A 821 33.20 -8.79 -40.13
CA ASP A 821 32.91 -8.10 -38.88
C ASP A 821 31.88 -8.89 -38.06
N LEU A 822 32.13 -9.01 -36.75
CA LEU A 822 31.20 -9.62 -35.80
C LEU A 822 29.78 -9.07 -36.03
N PRO A 823 28.74 -9.94 -36.08
CA PRO A 823 27.36 -9.51 -36.13
C PRO A 823 27.12 -8.50 -34.99
N LYS A 824 26.60 -7.33 -35.35
CA LYS A 824 26.38 -6.23 -34.41
C LYS A 824 25.12 -6.49 -33.59
N THR A 825 25.15 -7.42 -32.65
CA THR A 825 24.17 -7.45 -31.55
C THR A 825 24.60 -6.41 -30.53
N TRP A 826 24.14 -5.17 -30.66
CA TRP A 826 24.62 -3.99 -29.94
C TRP A 826 24.27 -3.93 -28.44
N GLN A 827 24.07 -5.09 -27.78
CA GLN A 827 24.09 -5.26 -26.33
C GLN A 827 23.56 -4.05 -25.57
N HIS A 828 22.23 -4.09 -25.44
CA HIS A 828 21.28 -3.35 -24.62
C HIS A 828 21.73 -2.86 -23.22
N LEU A 829 23.01 -2.80 -22.84
CA LEU A 829 23.51 -2.48 -21.50
C LEU A 829 23.26 -1.02 -21.10
N LEU A 830 23.28 -0.06 -22.04
CA LEU A 830 22.94 1.35 -21.74
C LEU A 830 21.43 1.58 -21.55
N LYS A 831 20.57 0.80 -22.22
CA LYS A 831 19.11 0.81 -22.00
C LYS A 831 18.69 -0.07 -20.82
N GLU A 832 19.34 -1.20 -20.61
CA GLU A 832 18.95 -2.23 -19.64
C GLU A 832 19.37 -1.87 -18.21
N GLN A 833 20.51 -1.19 -18.01
CA GLN A 833 20.87 -0.72 -16.66
C GLN A 833 19.92 0.41 -16.20
N ASN A 834 19.52 1.32 -17.11
CA ASN A 834 18.54 2.37 -16.80
C ASN A 834 17.11 1.84 -16.75
N GLN A 835 16.73 0.90 -17.61
CA GLN A 835 15.44 0.23 -17.52
C GLN A 835 15.38 -0.69 -16.30
N GLN A 836 16.45 -1.27 -15.79
CA GLN A 836 16.42 -2.03 -14.53
C GLN A 836 16.28 -1.10 -13.31
N ASP A 837 16.92 0.07 -13.30
CA ASP A 837 16.73 1.10 -12.27
C ASP A 837 15.31 1.71 -12.32
N ILE A 838 14.83 2.07 -13.53
CA ILE A 838 13.46 2.56 -13.78
C ILE A 838 12.44 1.44 -13.56
N ARG A 839 12.75 0.17 -13.86
CA ARG A 839 11.88 -0.99 -13.58
C ARG A 839 11.94 -1.41 -12.12
N GLN A 840 12.95 -1.08 -11.31
CA GLN A 840 12.84 -1.23 -9.85
C GLN A 840 11.92 -0.15 -9.26
N ALA A 841 12.02 1.09 -9.74
CA ALA A 841 11.09 2.16 -9.40
C ALA A 841 9.66 1.91 -9.94
N THR A 842 9.54 1.34 -11.15
CA THR A 842 8.26 1.01 -11.79
C THR A 842 7.73 -0.36 -11.35
N LYS A 843 8.55 -1.32 -10.92
CA LYS A 843 8.09 -2.56 -10.24
C LYS A 843 7.32 -2.19 -8.98
N SER A 844 7.73 -1.17 -8.23
CA SER A 844 6.92 -0.68 -7.09
C SER A 844 5.53 -0.11 -7.51
N THR A 845 5.38 0.28 -8.77
CA THR A 845 4.15 0.86 -9.36
C THR A 845 3.33 -0.16 -10.17
N ASN A 846 3.96 -1.10 -10.89
CA ASN A 846 3.35 -2.20 -11.63
C ASN A 846 3.08 -3.42 -10.74
N GLU A 847 3.76 -3.59 -9.59
CA GLU A 847 3.31 -4.50 -8.53
C GLU A 847 1.97 -4.04 -7.96
N ARG A 848 1.70 -2.72 -7.89
CA ARG A 848 0.36 -2.19 -7.53
C ARG A 848 -0.71 -2.56 -8.57
N ILE A 849 -0.34 -2.77 -9.84
CA ILE A 849 -1.22 -3.26 -10.91
C ILE A 849 -1.33 -4.79 -10.92
N ARG A 850 -0.26 -5.53 -10.59
CA ARG A 850 -0.30 -7.01 -10.39
C ARG A 850 -1.05 -7.43 -9.11
N HIS A 851 -1.24 -6.55 -8.14
CA HIS A 851 -2.05 -6.82 -6.94
C HIS A 851 -3.57 -6.86 -7.18
N THR A 852 -4.04 -6.70 -8.41
CA THR A 852 -5.47 -6.70 -8.77
C THR A 852 -6.14 -8.08 -8.62
N ASP A 853 -5.42 -9.16 -8.31
CA ASP A 853 -6.04 -10.46 -7.99
C ASP A 853 -6.25 -10.74 -6.50
N THR A 854 -5.81 -9.84 -5.62
CA THR A 854 -6.12 -9.95 -4.19
C THR A 854 -7.35 -9.13 -3.82
N LEU A 855 -8.11 -9.62 -2.83
CA LEU A 855 -9.28 -8.91 -2.30
C LEU A 855 -8.92 -7.52 -1.75
N ILE A 856 -7.70 -7.36 -1.20
CA ILE A 856 -7.18 -6.09 -0.65
C ILE A 856 -6.83 -5.10 -1.78
N GLY A 857 -6.21 -5.58 -2.86
CA GLY A 857 -5.88 -4.75 -4.03
C GLY A 857 -7.14 -4.20 -4.72
N ARG A 858 -8.13 -5.08 -4.98
CA ARG A 858 -9.43 -4.69 -5.55
C ARG A 858 -10.20 -3.70 -4.66
N ALA A 859 -10.09 -3.85 -3.34
CA ALA A 859 -10.68 -2.95 -2.36
C ALA A 859 -10.06 -1.55 -2.37
N ARG A 860 -8.72 -1.45 -2.41
CA ARG A 860 -8.00 -0.17 -2.43
C ARG A 860 -8.26 0.59 -3.72
N TYR A 861 -8.23 -0.10 -4.86
CA TYR A 861 -8.58 0.46 -6.17
C TYR A 861 -10.03 0.98 -6.21
N ALA A 862 -10.99 0.21 -5.70
CA ALA A 862 -12.38 0.68 -5.62
C ALA A 862 -12.53 1.88 -4.65
N LEU A 863 -11.69 2.04 -3.63
CA LEU A 863 -11.75 3.15 -2.69
C LEU A 863 -11.04 4.42 -3.17
N SER A 864 -10.10 4.31 -4.12
CA SER A 864 -9.39 5.44 -4.73
C SER A 864 -10.17 6.10 -5.87
N LEU A 865 -11.14 5.39 -6.44
CA LEU A 865 -12.05 5.93 -7.44
C LEU A 865 -13.17 6.75 -6.79
N GLU A 866 -13.74 7.68 -7.55
CA GLU A 866 -14.91 8.48 -7.16
C GLU A 866 -16.08 8.29 -8.13
N GLY A 867 -17.26 8.83 -7.78
CA GLY A 867 -18.44 8.85 -8.63
C GLY A 867 -18.90 7.48 -9.15
N ASP A 868 -19.21 7.42 -10.45
CA ASP A 868 -19.72 6.22 -11.12
C ASP A 868 -18.64 5.15 -11.37
N ALA A 869 -17.37 5.56 -11.52
CA ALA A 869 -16.23 4.63 -11.64
C ALA A 869 -16.06 3.81 -10.35
N ARG A 870 -16.15 4.46 -9.18
CA ARG A 870 -16.20 3.80 -7.87
C ARG A 870 -17.34 2.81 -7.77
N ARG A 871 -18.52 3.22 -8.24
CA ARG A 871 -19.73 2.40 -8.19
C ARG A 871 -19.62 1.16 -9.07
N ALA A 872 -19.05 1.29 -10.26
CA ALA A 872 -18.80 0.17 -11.18
C ALA A 872 -17.76 -0.81 -10.60
N ALA A 873 -16.66 -0.30 -10.04
CA ALA A 873 -15.64 -1.11 -9.37
C ALA A 873 -16.20 -1.89 -8.17
N LEU A 874 -17.03 -1.26 -7.33
CA LEU A 874 -17.71 -1.91 -6.21
C LEU A 874 -18.69 -3.00 -6.68
N ILE A 875 -19.45 -2.77 -7.75
CA ILE A 875 -20.35 -3.79 -8.32
C ILE A 875 -19.58 -4.98 -8.87
N SER A 876 -18.46 -4.74 -9.58
CA SER A 876 -17.57 -5.79 -10.08
C SER A 876 -17.01 -6.64 -8.93
N MET A 877 -16.60 -5.98 -7.84
CA MET A 877 -16.09 -6.64 -6.64
C MET A 877 -17.18 -7.45 -5.91
N MET A 878 -18.41 -6.94 -5.83
CA MET A 878 -19.55 -7.69 -5.28
C MET A 878 -19.90 -8.92 -6.12
N LYS A 879 -19.76 -8.85 -7.45
CA LYS A 879 -19.97 -9.97 -8.37
C LYS A 879 -18.92 -11.06 -8.17
N GLY A 880 -17.64 -10.68 -8.01
CA GLY A 880 -16.56 -11.61 -7.71
C GLY A 880 -16.65 -12.26 -6.32
N LEU A 881 -17.39 -11.66 -5.38
CA LEU A 881 -17.67 -12.20 -4.06
C LEU A 881 -19.03 -12.94 -3.96
N GLU A 882 -19.69 -13.16 -5.10
CA GLU A 882 -21.02 -13.79 -5.16
C GLU A 882 -22.11 -13.06 -4.35
N LEU A 883 -21.93 -11.76 -4.09
CA LEU A 883 -22.89 -10.90 -3.37
C LEU A 883 -23.93 -10.27 -4.30
N THR A 884 -24.15 -10.88 -5.46
CA THR A 884 -25.15 -10.49 -6.46
C THR A 884 -26.09 -11.66 -6.72
N ASP A 885 -27.36 -11.37 -7.01
CA ASP A 885 -28.27 -12.40 -7.51
C ASP A 885 -27.89 -12.86 -8.93
N LYS A 886 -28.59 -13.87 -9.45
CA LYS A 886 -28.36 -14.46 -10.79
C LYS A 886 -28.48 -13.45 -11.95
N ASN A 887 -29.07 -12.28 -11.70
CA ASN A 887 -29.27 -11.21 -12.68
C ASN A 887 -28.29 -10.04 -12.46
N GLY A 888 -27.29 -10.20 -11.59
CA GLY A 888 -26.28 -9.17 -11.31
C GLY A 888 -26.73 -8.07 -10.34
N LYS A 889 -27.88 -8.23 -9.68
CA LYS A 889 -28.39 -7.22 -8.74
C LYS A 889 -27.76 -7.43 -7.35
N PRO A 890 -27.21 -6.37 -6.71
CA PRO A 890 -26.53 -6.51 -5.42
C PRO A 890 -27.48 -6.97 -4.30
N LEU A 891 -27.08 -8.01 -3.55
CA LEU A 891 -27.84 -8.59 -2.42
C LEU A 891 -27.80 -7.71 -1.16
N ILE A 892 -26.84 -6.79 -1.09
CA ILE A 892 -26.72 -5.75 -0.06
C ILE A 892 -26.59 -4.38 -0.72
N SER A 893 -26.96 -3.29 -0.05
CA SER A 893 -26.82 -1.97 -0.65
C SER A 893 -25.34 -1.60 -0.84
N ILE A 894 -24.99 -1.04 -2.01
CA ILE A 894 -23.64 -0.58 -2.35
C ILE A 894 -23.12 0.40 -1.29
N LYS A 895 -23.99 1.26 -0.74
CA LYS A 895 -23.65 2.18 0.36
C LYS A 895 -23.22 1.44 1.64
N ARG A 896 -23.86 0.31 1.96
CA ARG A 896 -23.51 -0.50 3.14
C ARG A 896 -22.23 -1.32 2.88
N PHE A 897 -22.07 -1.86 1.66
CA PHE A 897 -20.84 -2.54 1.25
C PHE A 897 -19.62 -1.62 1.28
N ASN A 898 -19.74 -0.42 0.69
CA ASN A 898 -18.69 0.62 0.71
C ASN A 898 -18.27 0.97 2.14
N LYS A 899 -19.24 1.16 3.06
CA LYS A 899 -18.94 1.43 4.47
C LYS A 899 -18.12 0.31 5.13
N TYR A 900 -18.49 -0.95 4.92
CA TYR A 900 -17.74 -2.09 5.46
C TYR A 900 -16.34 -2.21 4.86
N LEU A 901 -16.20 -1.90 3.57
CA LEU A 901 -14.93 -1.87 2.85
C LEU A 901 -13.99 -0.79 3.38
N THR A 902 -14.51 0.42 3.62
CA THR A 902 -13.76 1.52 4.23
C THR A 902 -13.29 1.15 5.64
N ASP A 903 -14.20 0.63 6.48
CA ASP A 903 -13.87 0.24 7.86
C ASP A 903 -12.82 -0.90 7.92
N TRP A 904 -12.90 -1.86 6.99
CA TRP A 904 -11.93 -2.96 6.88
C TRP A 904 -10.58 -2.47 6.34
N SER A 905 -10.56 -1.66 5.29
CA SER A 905 -9.35 -1.06 4.72
C SER A 905 -8.60 -0.22 5.75
N SER A 906 -9.31 0.59 6.55
CA SER A 906 -8.70 1.36 7.64
C SER A 906 -8.10 0.50 8.75
N LYS A 907 -8.61 -0.72 9.01
CA LYS A 907 -8.03 -1.66 9.97
C LYS A 907 -6.77 -2.32 9.42
N VAL A 908 -6.79 -2.70 8.14
CA VAL A 908 -5.63 -3.27 7.45
C VAL A 908 -4.52 -2.23 7.35
N LEU A 909 -4.85 -0.97 7.02
CA LEU A 909 -3.89 0.14 6.99
C LEU A 909 -3.31 0.44 8.39
N LYS A 910 -4.11 0.32 9.46
CA LYS A 910 -3.61 0.44 10.84
C LYS A 910 -2.69 -0.71 11.24
N LEU A 911 -2.96 -1.93 10.77
CA LEU A 911 -2.08 -3.09 11.00
C LEU A 911 -0.77 -2.92 10.21
N GLN A 912 -0.86 -2.47 8.96
CA GLN A 912 0.27 -2.20 8.10
C GLN A 912 1.14 -1.06 8.66
N ASN A 913 0.55 0.07 9.02
CA ASN A 913 1.25 1.16 9.71
C ASN A 913 1.76 0.79 11.11
N TRP A 914 1.24 -0.28 11.73
CA TRP A 914 1.77 -0.82 12.99
C TRP A 914 2.98 -1.73 12.75
N VAL A 915 2.99 -2.48 11.65
CA VAL A 915 4.15 -3.23 11.16
C VAL A 915 5.24 -2.29 10.63
N ASP A 916 4.85 -1.18 10.01
CA ASP A 916 5.74 -0.23 9.33
C ASP A 916 6.13 0.97 10.25
N GLY A 917 5.57 1.07 11.46
CA GLY A 917 5.62 2.28 12.28
C GLY A 917 6.34 2.12 13.61
N THR A 918 7.67 2.19 13.60
CA THR A 918 8.56 2.94 14.52
C THR A 918 9.99 2.73 14.03
N LYS A 919 10.86 3.73 14.21
CA LYS A 919 12.17 3.84 13.55
C LYS A 919 13.16 2.68 13.75
N ASP A 920 12.87 1.70 14.62
CA ASP A 920 13.79 0.63 14.98
C ASP A 920 13.09 -0.72 15.21
N ALA A 921 12.04 -1.08 14.47
CA ALA A 921 11.44 -2.42 14.55
C ALA A 921 10.96 -2.91 13.18
N VAL A 922 11.90 -3.16 12.27
CA VAL A 922 11.62 -3.60 10.90
C VAL A 922 12.03 -5.07 10.74
N ILE A 923 11.10 -5.95 10.36
CA ILE A 923 11.46 -7.24 9.77
C ILE A 923 12.03 -6.92 8.39
N ARG A 924 13.26 -7.34 8.10
CA ARG A 924 13.97 -7.09 6.84
C ARG A 924 14.46 -8.41 6.25
N GLY A 925 14.27 -8.59 4.95
CA GLY A 925 14.94 -9.62 4.16
C GLY A 925 16.38 -9.17 3.90
N VAL A 926 17.34 -10.03 4.22
CA VAL A 926 18.77 -9.75 4.08
C VAL A 926 19.40 -10.82 3.19
N ASN A 927 20.14 -10.38 2.17
CA ASN A 927 20.87 -11.29 1.27
C ASN A 927 22.16 -11.83 1.89
N ALA A 928 22.88 -12.68 1.15
CA ALA A 928 24.08 -13.34 1.63
C ALA A 928 25.21 -12.36 2.01
N GLU A 929 25.18 -11.15 1.47
CA GLU A 929 26.14 -10.07 1.73
C GLU A 929 25.74 -9.17 2.91
N GLY A 930 24.60 -9.41 3.57
CA GLY A 930 24.16 -8.62 4.72
C GLY A 930 23.41 -7.33 4.37
N LYS A 931 23.02 -7.14 3.10
CA LYS A 931 22.24 -5.98 2.64
C LYS A 931 20.75 -6.29 2.63
N ILE A 932 19.93 -5.26 2.84
CA ILE A 932 18.47 -5.37 2.76
C ILE A 932 18.09 -5.64 1.31
N ASP A 933 17.57 -6.83 1.06
CA ASP A 933 17.17 -7.35 -0.25
C ASP A 933 16.12 -8.44 -0.01
N TRP A 934 14.88 -8.17 -0.41
CA TRP A 934 13.76 -9.09 -0.24
C TRP A 934 13.64 -10.11 -1.39
N GLU A 935 14.30 -9.86 -2.52
CA GLU A 935 14.26 -10.72 -3.70
C GLU A 935 15.23 -11.89 -3.52
N ASN A 936 16.42 -11.65 -2.93
CA ASN A 936 17.42 -12.68 -2.62
C ASN A 936 17.66 -12.88 -1.12
N ALA A 937 16.62 -12.68 -0.31
CA ALA A 937 16.73 -12.80 1.15
C ALA A 937 17.12 -14.24 1.55
N VAL A 938 18.32 -14.39 2.12
CA VAL A 938 18.76 -15.66 2.74
C VAL A 938 18.53 -15.66 4.26
N ASP A 939 18.22 -14.51 4.84
CA ASP A 939 17.92 -14.31 6.25
C ASP A 939 16.77 -13.33 6.45
N LEU A 940 15.88 -13.64 7.40
CA LEU A 940 14.84 -12.74 7.87
C LEU A 940 15.25 -12.19 9.24
N VAL A 941 15.52 -10.89 9.29
CA VAL A 941 16.07 -10.23 10.48
C VAL A 941 15.02 -9.29 11.06
N ALA A 942 14.73 -9.42 12.35
CA ALA A 942 13.97 -8.43 13.11
C ALA A 942 14.90 -7.82 14.16
N LYS A 943 15.09 -6.49 14.09
CA LYS A 943 16.04 -5.77 14.95
C LYS A 943 15.36 -4.63 15.69
N ASP A 944 15.67 -4.49 16.97
CA ASP A 944 15.42 -3.31 17.80
C ASP A 944 16.70 -2.78 18.47
N GLU A 945 16.59 -1.75 19.34
CA GLU A 945 17.75 -1.12 20.01
C GLU A 945 18.53 -2.07 20.95
N ASP A 946 17.91 -3.14 21.43
CA ASP A 946 18.44 -4.03 22.48
C ASP A 946 18.47 -5.51 22.08
N ALA A 947 17.89 -5.88 20.94
CA ALA A 947 17.77 -7.26 20.49
C ALA A 947 17.73 -7.42 18.96
N GLU A 948 18.30 -8.51 18.47
CA GLU A 948 18.23 -8.91 17.06
C GLU A 948 17.85 -10.39 16.93
N MET A 949 16.88 -10.68 16.08
CA MET A 949 16.37 -12.02 15.80
C MET A 949 16.62 -12.36 14.33
N HIS A 950 17.26 -13.50 14.08
CA HIS A 950 17.57 -14.02 12.75
C HIS A 950 16.80 -15.31 12.51
N PHE A 951 16.27 -15.46 11.30
CA PHE A 951 15.61 -16.67 10.84
C PHE A 951 16.05 -17.02 9.41
N ASN A 952 16.84 -18.09 9.30
CA ASN A 952 17.41 -18.55 8.05
C ASN A 952 17.49 -20.10 8.01
N ILE A 953 18.03 -20.64 6.92
CA ILE A 953 18.18 -22.10 6.74
C ILE A 953 19.04 -22.79 7.82
N LYS A 954 19.90 -22.04 8.51
CA LYS A 954 20.74 -22.55 9.61
C LYS A 954 19.99 -22.60 10.95
N GLY A 955 18.83 -21.95 11.05
CA GLY A 955 17.95 -22.02 12.21
C GLY A 955 17.40 -20.67 12.65
N LEU A 956 17.07 -20.59 13.94
CA LEU A 956 16.53 -19.41 14.60
C LEU A 956 17.48 -18.94 15.69
N GLN A 957 17.86 -17.66 15.67
CA GLN A 957 18.75 -17.06 16.66
C GLN A 957 18.16 -15.78 17.23
N TYR A 958 18.33 -15.59 18.53
CA TYR A 958 18.07 -14.35 19.26
C TYR A 958 19.36 -13.91 19.96
N SER A 959 19.84 -12.72 19.64
CA SER A 959 21.14 -12.20 20.08
C SER A 959 21.09 -10.72 20.47
N ASP A 960 22.08 -10.29 21.25
CA ASP A 960 22.30 -8.87 21.53
C ASP A 960 22.96 -8.18 20.31
N PRO A 961 22.36 -7.12 19.73
CA PRO A 961 22.87 -6.48 18.52
C PRO A 961 24.18 -5.70 18.76
N LYS A 962 24.53 -5.39 20.01
CA LYS A 962 25.73 -4.60 20.36
C LYS A 962 26.94 -5.50 20.57
N THR A 963 26.75 -6.69 21.17
CA THR A 963 27.86 -7.62 21.45
C THR A 963 27.93 -8.80 20.49
N GLY A 964 26.81 -9.13 19.80
CA GLY A 964 26.68 -10.32 18.96
C GLY A 964 26.49 -11.62 19.75
N ASP A 965 26.35 -11.54 21.08
CA ASP A 965 26.21 -12.72 21.93
C ASP A 965 24.82 -13.36 21.74
N ILE A 966 24.82 -14.68 21.55
CA ILE A 966 23.59 -15.47 21.43
C ILE A 966 22.94 -15.60 22.81
N ARG A 967 21.69 -15.14 22.95
CA ARG A 967 20.88 -15.30 24.17
C ARG A 967 20.08 -16.60 24.12
N THR A 968 19.54 -16.93 22.95
CA THR A 968 18.84 -18.21 22.70
C THR A 968 18.93 -18.53 21.22
N ALA A 969 19.23 -19.78 20.87
CA ALA A 969 19.26 -20.23 19.49
C ALA A 969 18.84 -21.68 19.34
N MET A 970 18.28 -21.99 18.17
CA MET A 970 17.93 -23.32 17.71
C MET A 970 18.51 -23.49 16.31
N GLY A 971 19.48 -24.39 16.18
CA GLY A 971 20.04 -24.77 14.88
C GLY A 971 19.14 -25.76 14.16
N SER A 972 19.16 -25.75 12.83
CA SER A 972 18.50 -26.78 11.99
C SER A 972 19.16 -28.16 12.12
N ASP A 973 20.35 -28.24 12.73
CA ASP A 973 21.03 -29.47 13.15
C ASP A 973 20.46 -30.07 14.45
N GLY A 974 19.43 -29.44 15.04
CA GLY A 974 18.79 -29.87 16.28
C GLY A 974 19.55 -29.45 17.54
N SER A 975 20.60 -28.62 17.40
CA SER A 975 21.26 -27.99 18.54
C SER A 975 20.36 -26.92 19.16
N PHE A 976 20.33 -26.85 20.49
CA PHE A 976 19.54 -25.88 21.23
C PHE A 976 20.40 -25.24 22.31
N TYR A 977 20.48 -23.92 22.28
CA TYR A 977 21.17 -23.11 23.27
C TYR A 977 20.17 -22.13 23.88
N ALA A 978 20.11 -22.08 25.21
CA ALA A 978 19.32 -21.09 25.94
C ALA A 978 20.05 -20.74 27.23
N GLU A 979 20.21 -19.45 27.51
CA GLU A 979 20.79 -18.98 28.78
C GLU A 979 19.91 -19.38 29.99
N HIS A 980 18.59 -19.46 29.79
CA HIS A 980 17.63 -19.95 30.78
C HIS A 980 16.56 -20.81 30.11
N GLY A 981 16.46 -22.08 30.50
CA GLY A 981 15.44 -23.02 30.00
C GLY A 981 14.69 -23.71 31.12
N ILE A 982 13.35 -23.76 31.03
CA ILE A 982 12.51 -24.61 31.87
C ILE A 982 12.16 -25.85 31.03
N PHE A 983 12.81 -26.96 31.33
CA PHE A 983 12.54 -28.24 30.67
C PHE A 983 11.53 -29.06 31.49
N GLY A 984 10.65 -29.79 30.80
CA GLY A 984 9.76 -30.77 31.44
C GLY A 984 10.50 -32.03 31.89
N ASP A 985 9.81 -33.17 31.91
CA ASP A 985 10.42 -34.46 32.23
C ASP A 985 11.48 -34.85 31.19
N ILE A 986 12.75 -34.90 31.59
CA ILE A 986 13.86 -35.36 30.75
C ILE A 986 13.97 -36.89 30.90
N ILE A 987 13.56 -37.63 29.86
CA ILE A 987 13.47 -39.10 29.89
C ILE A 987 14.87 -39.77 29.93
N ALA A 988 15.89 -39.16 29.29
CA ALA A 988 17.27 -39.64 29.34
C ALA A 988 18.27 -38.49 29.12
N LEU A 989 19.28 -38.39 29.98
CA LEU A 989 20.39 -37.42 29.87
C LEU A 989 21.73 -38.18 29.78
N LYS A 990 22.45 -38.01 28.68
CA LYS A 990 23.80 -38.58 28.49
C LYS A 990 24.85 -37.48 28.54
N GLY A 991 25.24 -37.06 29.75
CA GLY A 991 26.28 -36.05 29.99
C GLY A 991 27.64 -36.67 30.34
N LYS A 992 28.75 -36.04 29.92
CA LYS A 992 30.12 -36.43 30.34
C LYS A 992 30.40 -36.11 31.81
N MET A 993 29.87 -34.98 32.30
CA MET A 993 29.89 -34.56 33.71
C MET A 993 28.59 -33.80 33.99
N CYS A 994 27.96 -34.08 35.13
CA CYS A 994 26.76 -33.38 35.59
C CYS A 994 27.00 -32.92 37.03
N GLN A 995 27.01 -31.60 37.25
CA GLN A 995 27.03 -31.02 38.60
C GLN A 995 25.58 -30.78 39.03
N ILE A 996 25.24 -31.21 40.23
CA ILE A 996 23.90 -31.08 40.80
C ILE A 996 24.04 -30.24 42.08
N ASP A 997 23.60 -28.98 42.06
CA ASP A 997 23.65 -28.07 43.22
C ASP A 997 22.46 -28.28 44.20
N ALA A 998 21.82 -29.44 44.11
CA ALA A 998 20.65 -29.83 44.89
C ALA A 998 20.81 -31.27 45.39
N ALA A 999 19.78 -31.75 46.10
CA ALA A 999 19.74 -33.13 46.56
C ALA A 999 19.62 -34.13 45.40
N LEU A 1000 20.54 -35.09 45.31
CA LEU A 1000 20.44 -36.22 44.39
C LEU A 1000 19.73 -37.39 45.07
N ARG A 1001 18.72 -37.97 44.40
CA ARG A 1001 18.06 -39.21 44.82
C ARG A 1001 18.00 -40.18 43.64
N CYS A 1002 18.55 -41.37 43.83
CA CYS A 1002 18.44 -42.48 42.88
C CYS A 1002 17.71 -43.63 43.58
N ASP A 1003 16.59 -44.09 43.01
CA ASP A 1003 15.81 -45.23 43.51
C ASP A 1003 15.68 -46.24 42.37
N SER A 1004 16.28 -47.42 42.53
CA SER A 1004 16.19 -48.50 41.55
C SER A 1004 16.20 -49.84 42.26
N GLY A 1005 15.14 -50.63 42.08
CA GLY A 1005 15.09 -52.03 42.51
C GLY A 1005 15.22 -52.27 44.02
N GLY A 1006 14.78 -51.33 44.87
CA GLY A 1006 14.90 -51.45 46.33
C GLY A 1006 16.27 -51.06 46.88
N PHE A 1007 17.12 -50.45 46.05
CA PHE A 1007 18.37 -49.80 46.43
C PHE A 1007 18.23 -48.28 46.24
N GLU A 1008 18.57 -47.52 47.27
CA GLU A 1008 18.42 -46.07 47.31
C GLU A 1008 19.75 -45.40 47.67
N VAL A 1009 20.15 -44.40 46.88
CA VAL A 1009 21.27 -43.50 47.18
C VAL A 1009 20.72 -42.09 47.29
N THR A 1010 20.97 -41.43 48.42
CA THR A 1010 20.65 -40.02 48.60
C THR A 1010 21.86 -39.21 49.03
N ILE A 1011 22.01 -38.01 48.44
CA ILE A 1011 23.06 -37.05 48.77
C ILE A 1011 22.39 -35.73 49.14
N GLY A 1012 22.65 -35.23 50.34
CA GLY A 1012 22.19 -33.89 50.77
C GLY A 1012 20.71 -33.80 51.17
N GLN A 1013 20.05 -34.94 51.47
CA GLN A 1013 18.70 -34.98 52.06
C GLN A 1013 18.70 -35.52 53.48
N THR A 1014 17.68 -35.15 54.25
CA THR A 1014 17.36 -35.74 55.56
C THR A 1014 16.99 -37.22 55.40
N ASN A 1015 17.56 -38.08 56.24
CA ASN A 1015 17.37 -39.53 56.16
C ASN A 1015 15.89 -39.95 56.32
N LYS A 1016 15.44 -40.91 55.49
CA LYS A 1016 14.09 -41.49 55.50
C LYS A 1016 13.94 -42.72 56.42
N TYR A 1017 15.04 -43.30 56.89
CA TYR A 1017 15.03 -44.50 57.74
C TYR A 1017 14.77 -44.14 59.21
N SER A 1018 13.68 -44.68 59.78
CA SER A 1018 13.08 -44.30 61.07
C SER A 1018 13.84 -44.76 62.34
N THR A 1019 15.12 -45.12 62.23
CA THR A 1019 15.91 -45.67 63.34
C THR A 1019 17.30 -45.03 63.35
N GLY A 1020 17.45 -43.95 64.11
CA GLY A 1020 18.73 -43.25 64.36
C GLY A 1020 18.74 -41.84 63.77
N THR A 1021 18.60 -40.83 64.63
CA THR A 1021 18.69 -39.41 64.29
C THR A 1021 20.12 -39.12 63.79
N PHE A 1022 20.29 -38.76 62.51
CA PHE A 1022 21.49 -38.06 62.07
C PHE A 1022 21.44 -36.65 62.68
N ASP A 1023 22.43 -36.28 63.48
CA ASP A 1023 22.46 -34.96 64.15
C ASP A 1023 22.83 -33.80 63.20
N SER A 1024 22.92 -34.04 61.89
CA SER A 1024 23.20 -33.00 60.89
C SER A 1024 22.51 -33.30 59.56
N GLU A 1025 21.77 -32.32 59.05
CA GLU A 1025 20.76 -32.43 57.97
C GLU A 1025 21.30 -32.74 56.56
N LYS A 1026 22.59 -33.05 56.36
CA LYS A 1026 23.18 -33.22 55.01
C LYS A 1026 24.31 -34.24 55.00
N GLY A 1027 23.99 -35.50 54.66
CA GLY A 1027 24.96 -36.59 54.50
C GLY A 1027 24.76 -37.40 53.22
N LEU A 1028 25.62 -38.40 53.00
CA LEU A 1028 25.44 -39.44 51.99
C LEU A 1028 24.77 -40.64 52.67
N THR A 1029 23.64 -41.11 52.15
CA THR A 1029 23.04 -42.38 52.58
C THR A 1029 22.92 -43.35 51.43
N VAL A 1030 23.23 -44.62 51.71
CA VAL A 1030 23.11 -45.74 50.78
C VAL A 1030 22.34 -46.83 51.50
N GLY A 1031 21.16 -47.17 51.00
CA GLY A 1031 20.24 -48.08 51.64
C GLY A 1031 19.74 -49.17 50.71
N SER A 1032 19.52 -50.35 51.27
CA SER A 1032 18.70 -51.41 50.70
C SER A 1032 17.55 -51.74 51.65
N GLU A 1033 16.69 -52.68 51.28
CA GLU A 1033 15.55 -53.09 52.10
C GLU A 1033 15.89 -53.43 53.57
N ASN A 1034 17.10 -53.95 53.85
CA ASN A 1034 17.48 -54.45 55.18
C ASN A 1034 18.58 -53.67 55.90
N TYR A 1035 19.43 -52.96 55.16
CA TYR A 1035 20.61 -52.24 55.69
C TYR A 1035 20.71 -50.85 55.10
N ALA A 1036 21.05 -49.88 55.94
CA ALA A 1036 21.45 -48.56 55.51
C ALA A 1036 22.81 -48.19 56.08
N LEU A 1037 23.63 -47.58 55.24
CA LEU A 1037 24.86 -46.90 55.61
C LEU A 1037 24.65 -45.40 55.44
N GLY A 1038 25.04 -44.62 56.44
CA GLY A 1038 25.07 -43.18 56.28
C GLY A 1038 26.35 -42.57 56.82
N LEU A 1039 26.82 -41.58 56.09
CA LEU A 1039 28.01 -40.79 56.34
C LEU A 1039 27.60 -39.34 56.55
N SER A 1040 28.00 -38.77 57.68
CA SER A 1040 27.89 -37.34 57.96
C SER A 1040 29.14 -36.82 58.67
N SER A 1041 29.22 -35.51 58.89
CA SER A 1041 30.35 -34.85 59.55
C SER A 1041 30.65 -35.51 60.92
N GLY A 1042 31.71 -36.32 60.97
CA GLY A 1042 32.18 -37.01 62.17
C GLY A 1042 31.40 -38.28 62.56
N GLN A 1043 30.47 -38.77 61.72
CA GLN A 1043 29.64 -39.94 62.03
C GLN A 1043 29.59 -40.92 60.85
N LEU A 1044 29.82 -42.20 61.17
CA LEU A 1044 29.50 -43.33 60.30
C LEU A 1044 28.48 -44.19 61.04
N ILE A 1045 27.31 -44.35 60.41
CA ILE A 1045 26.20 -45.13 60.98
C ILE A 1045 25.91 -46.30 60.05
N ILE A 1046 25.82 -47.49 60.63
CA ILE A 1046 25.29 -48.69 59.96
C ILE A 1046 24.07 -49.11 60.75
N SER A 1047 22.90 -49.09 60.11
CA SER A 1047 21.64 -49.49 60.74
C SER A 1047 21.00 -50.67 60.01
N SER A 1048 20.49 -51.60 60.80
CA SER A 1048 19.59 -52.65 60.32
C SER A 1048 18.15 -52.27 60.66
N ARG A 1049 17.23 -52.45 59.70
CA ARG A 1049 15.80 -52.14 59.85
C ARG A 1049 15.11 -52.95 60.97
N LYS A 1050 15.74 -54.03 61.45
CA LYS A 1050 15.25 -54.92 62.53
C LYS A 1050 15.75 -54.57 63.93
N GLY A 1051 16.31 -53.38 64.14
CA GLY A 1051 16.60 -52.86 65.49
C GLY A 1051 18.01 -53.11 66.03
N GLY A 1052 18.98 -53.41 65.16
CA GLY A 1052 20.40 -53.38 65.50
C GLY A 1052 21.03 -52.07 65.03
N ILE A 1053 21.34 -51.17 65.96
CA ILE A 1053 22.09 -49.94 65.68
C ILE A 1053 23.56 -50.19 66.01
N HIS A 1054 24.43 -50.06 65.00
CA HIS A 1054 25.87 -49.89 65.22
C HIS A 1054 26.19 -48.42 64.96
N THR A 1055 26.10 -47.60 66.01
CA THR A 1055 26.58 -46.23 65.96
C THR A 1055 28.03 -46.21 66.41
N GLY A 1056 28.89 -45.69 65.54
CA GLY A 1056 30.22 -45.27 65.94
C GLY A 1056 30.36 -43.77 65.73
N ASN A 1057 30.68 -43.05 66.80
CA ASN A 1057 31.27 -41.72 66.63
C ASN A 1057 32.77 -41.93 66.40
N TYR A 1058 33.25 -41.43 65.28
CA TYR A 1058 34.65 -41.50 64.90
C TYR A 1058 35.19 -40.07 64.96
N GLY A 1059 35.83 -39.74 66.07
CA GLY A 1059 36.54 -38.48 66.25
C GLY A 1059 38.04 -38.68 66.13
N PRO A 1060 38.82 -37.62 65.85
CA PRO A 1060 40.29 -37.74 65.81
C PRO A 1060 40.89 -38.24 67.14
N SER A 1061 40.19 -38.05 68.26
CA SER A 1061 40.69 -38.37 69.61
C SER A 1061 40.07 -39.62 70.24
N TYR A 1062 39.07 -40.23 69.60
CA TYR A 1062 38.40 -41.41 70.13
C TYR A 1062 37.70 -42.23 69.04
N LEU A 1063 37.67 -43.54 69.24
CA LEU A 1063 36.89 -44.49 68.47
C LEU A 1063 35.88 -45.13 69.43
N ARG A 1064 34.60 -44.83 69.24
CA ARG A 1064 33.51 -45.36 70.07
C ARG A 1064 32.69 -46.35 69.26
N LEU A 1065 32.47 -47.55 69.80
CA LEU A 1065 31.59 -48.57 69.23
C LEU A 1065 30.49 -48.89 70.23
N VAL A 1066 29.23 -48.73 69.81
CA VAL A 1066 28.07 -49.11 70.62
C VAL A 1066 27.43 -50.36 70.02
N SER A 1067 27.28 -51.39 70.84
CA SER A 1067 26.56 -52.61 70.47
C SER A 1067 25.03 -52.39 70.54
N PRO A 1068 24.23 -53.22 69.84
CA PRO A 1068 22.77 -53.18 69.97
C PRO A 1068 22.25 -53.36 71.40
N GLY A 1069 23.02 -54.01 72.28
CA GLY A 1069 22.69 -54.20 73.69
C GLY A 1069 23.00 -52.99 74.58
N GLY A 1070 23.44 -51.86 74.01
CA GLY A 1070 23.85 -50.66 74.74
C GLY A 1070 25.26 -50.72 75.31
N HIS A 1071 25.99 -51.83 75.10
CA HIS A 1071 27.38 -51.92 75.53
C HIS A 1071 28.28 -51.02 74.69
N GLU A 1072 29.19 -50.32 75.35
CA GLU A 1072 30.06 -49.31 74.76
C GLU A 1072 31.52 -49.72 74.90
N LEU A 1073 32.22 -49.83 73.77
CA LEU A 1073 33.68 -49.89 73.75
C LEU A 1073 34.21 -48.55 73.24
N GLU A 1074 34.93 -47.83 74.09
CA GLU A 1074 35.59 -46.59 73.70
C GLU A 1074 37.11 -46.76 73.76
N LEU A 1075 37.75 -46.51 72.63
CA LEU A 1075 39.18 -46.45 72.44
C LEU A 1075 39.58 -44.98 72.42
N ASN A 1076 40.36 -44.55 73.41
CA ASN A 1076 40.97 -43.23 73.38
C ASN A 1076 42.27 -43.31 72.58
N THR A 1077 42.26 -42.76 71.36
CA THR A 1077 43.40 -42.86 70.44
C THR A 1077 44.60 -42.04 70.90
N ASN A 1078 44.37 -40.98 71.70
CA ASN A 1078 45.45 -40.13 72.24
C ASN A 1078 46.28 -40.85 73.32
N THR A 1079 45.66 -41.70 74.12
CA THR A 1079 46.31 -42.38 75.25
C THR A 1079 46.55 -43.87 75.01
N ALA A 1080 46.07 -44.40 73.88
CA ALA A 1080 46.05 -45.83 73.57
C ALA A 1080 45.43 -46.68 74.69
N THR A 1081 44.41 -46.13 75.35
CA THR A 1081 43.66 -46.82 76.40
C THR A 1081 42.26 -47.15 75.91
N PHE A 1082 41.66 -48.22 76.46
CA PHE A 1082 40.29 -48.60 76.14
C PHE A 1082 39.46 -48.76 77.39
N ARG A 1083 38.17 -48.46 77.29
CA ARG A 1083 37.17 -48.73 78.32
C ARG A 1083 35.98 -49.46 77.73
N TYR A 1084 35.39 -50.33 78.54
CA TYR A 1084 34.15 -51.02 78.23
C TYR A 1084 33.07 -50.55 79.21
N ASP A 1085 31.87 -50.23 78.73
CA ASP A 1085 30.69 -49.82 79.51
C ASP A 1085 30.97 -48.72 80.53
N SER A 1086 31.61 -47.63 80.08
CA SER A 1086 31.98 -46.48 80.93
C SER A 1086 32.86 -46.83 82.13
N GLN A 1087 33.48 -48.02 82.17
CA GLN A 1087 34.47 -48.36 83.19
C GLN A 1087 35.74 -47.52 83.03
N ARG A 1088 36.63 -47.61 84.03
CA ARG A 1088 37.93 -46.95 83.95
C ARG A 1088 38.73 -47.51 82.77
N PHE A 1089 39.46 -46.63 82.10
CA PHE A 1089 40.41 -47.00 81.05
C PHE A 1089 41.45 -47.99 81.56
N ILE A 1090 41.55 -49.14 80.89
CA ILE A 1090 42.56 -50.18 81.14
C ILE A 1090 43.88 -49.73 80.49
N THR A 1091 44.96 -49.78 81.26
CA THR A 1091 46.31 -49.35 80.81
C THR A 1091 47.19 -50.55 80.47
N SER A 1092 48.27 -50.34 79.71
CA SER A 1092 49.25 -51.40 79.42
C SER A 1092 49.84 -52.07 80.66
N SER A 1093 49.96 -51.33 81.77
CA SER A 1093 50.43 -51.88 83.05
C SER A 1093 49.49 -52.94 83.60
N ASP A 1094 48.17 -52.76 83.42
CA ASP A 1094 47.16 -53.72 83.87
C ASP A 1094 47.26 -55.04 83.08
N LEU A 1095 47.51 -54.96 81.77
CA LEU A 1095 47.68 -56.13 80.89
C LEU A 1095 48.98 -56.89 81.16
N GLN A 1096 50.08 -56.20 81.48
CA GLN A 1096 51.36 -56.83 81.83
C GLN A 1096 51.24 -57.72 83.07
N ASN A 1097 50.49 -57.27 84.08
CA ASN A 1097 50.23 -58.07 85.29
C ASN A 1097 49.50 -59.39 84.96
N VAL A 1098 48.49 -59.34 84.09
CA VAL A 1098 47.75 -60.54 83.66
C VAL A 1098 48.62 -61.48 82.81
N LEU A 1099 49.47 -60.93 81.93
CA LEU A 1099 50.37 -61.71 81.09
C LEU A 1099 51.39 -62.50 81.92
N GLY A 1100 51.91 -61.89 83.00
CA GLY A 1100 52.82 -62.56 83.94
C GLY A 1100 52.17 -63.76 84.63
N GLN A 1101 50.88 -63.67 84.96
CA GLN A 1101 50.12 -64.80 85.52
C GLN A 1101 49.96 -65.94 84.49
N ILE A 1102 49.69 -65.62 83.22
CA ILE A 1102 49.49 -66.62 82.16
C ILE A 1102 50.80 -67.33 81.78
N GLN A 1103 51.93 -66.62 81.76
CA GLN A 1103 53.24 -67.23 81.46
C GLN A 1103 53.66 -68.28 82.49
N SER A 1104 53.33 -68.09 83.77
CA SER A 1104 53.59 -69.10 84.80
C SER A 1104 52.85 -70.41 84.53
N ILE A 1105 51.65 -70.36 83.94
CA ILE A 1105 50.84 -71.56 83.62
C ILE A 1105 51.44 -72.31 82.41
N ARG A 1106 51.99 -71.59 81.43
CA ARG A 1106 52.50 -72.17 80.17
C ARG A 1106 53.75 -73.03 80.35
N ASN A 1107 54.59 -72.72 81.33
CA ASN A 1107 55.86 -73.43 81.55
C ASN A 1107 55.69 -74.87 82.11
N LEU A 1108 54.47 -75.28 82.48
CA LEU A 1108 54.18 -76.62 83.04
C LEU A 1108 53.77 -77.69 82.00
N MET A 1109 53.67 -77.36 80.70
CA MET A 1109 53.16 -78.29 79.67
C MET A 1109 54.28 -78.85 78.77
N VAL A 1110 54.42 -80.18 78.69
CA VAL A 1110 55.37 -80.92 77.81
C VAL A 1110 54.74 -81.17 76.43
N THR A 1111 55.53 -81.12 75.35
CA THR A 1111 55.03 -80.92 73.98
C THR A 1111 54.61 -82.20 73.23
N HIS A 1112 53.76 -82.02 72.21
CA HIS A 1112 53.25 -83.09 71.35
C HIS A 1112 54.35 -83.83 70.57
N ASP A 1113 55.46 -83.17 70.23
CA ASP A 1113 56.60 -83.80 69.56
C ASP A 1113 57.46 -84.66 70.50
N GLU A 1114 57.55 -84.28 71.77
CA GLU A 1114 58.14 -85.12 72.82
C GLU A 1114 57.27 -86.37 73.04
N MET A 1115 55.95 -86.20 72.95
CA MET A 1115 54.98 -87.30 72.92
C MET A 1115 55.14 -88.18 71.66
N ASN A 1116 55.30 -87.58 70.48
CA ASN A 1116 55.42 -88.29 69.19
C ASN A 1116 56.79 -88.94 68.95
N LYS A 1117 57.89 -88.43 69.53
CA LYS A 1117 59.18 -89.13 69.59
C LYS A 1117 59.05 -90.43 70.38
N SER A 1118 58.34 -90.38 71.53
CA SER A 1118 58.04 -91.55 72.34
C SER A 1118 57.19 -92.57 71.54
N ILE A 1119 56.19 -92.10 70.79
CA ILE A 1119 55.33 -92.94 69.92
C ILE A 1119 56.08 -93.51 68.71
N SER A 1120 56.94 -92.72 68.04
CA SER A 1120 57.70 -93.15 66.86
C SER A 1120 58.80 -94.16 67.18
N GLN A 1121 59.38 -94.08 68.38
CA GLN A 1121 60.36 -95.05 68.88
C GLN A 1121 59.69 -96.40 69.24
N TYR A 1122 58.42 -96.37 69.66
CA TYR A 1122 57.59 -97.55 69.86
C TYR A 1122 57.18 -98.22 68.53
N LEU A 1123 56.82 -97.44 67.50
CA LEU A 1123 56.36 -97.96 66.20
C LEU A 1123 57.48 -98.53 65.31
N LYS A 1124 58.73 -98.08 65.43
CA LYS A 1124 59.88 -98.59 64.65
C LYS A 1124 60.27 -100.05 64.96
N ASN A 1125 59.84 -100.61 66.08
CA ASN A 1125 60.25 -101.95 66.51
C ASN A 1125 59.39 -103.10 65.93
N THR A 1126 58.27 -102.82 65.23
CA THR A 1126 57.20 -103.81 65.04
C THR A 1126 56.98 -104.31 63.58
N THR A 1127 57.68 -103.80 62.54
CA THR A 1127 57.34 -104.09 61.12
C THR A 1127 58.47 -104.55 60.17
N LYS A 1128 59.47 -105.33 60.64
CA LYS A 1128 60.24 -106.23 59.74
C LYS A 1128 59.65 -107.64 59.80
N GLY A 1129 58.69 -107.93 58.91
CA GLY A 1129 58.00 -109.22 58.82
C GLY A 1129 56.76 -109.29 57.91
N LYS A 1130 56.43 -108.23 57.15
CA LYS A 1130 55.72 -108.19 55.86
C LYS A 1130 55.63 -106.74 55.40
#